data_AF-A0A402BII3-F1
#
_entry.id   AF-A0A402BII3-F1
#
_cell.length_a   1.000
_cell.length_b   1.000
_cell.length_c   1.000
_cell.angle_alpha   90.00
_cell.angle_beta   90.00
_cell.angle_gamma   90.00
#
_symmetry.space_group_name_H-M   'P 1'
#
loop_
_entity.id
_entity.type
_entity.pdbx_description
1 polymer ?
#
loop_
_entity_poly.entity_id
_entity_poly.type
_entity_poly.pdbx_seq_one_letter_code
_entity_poly.pdbx_strand_id
1 'polypeptide(L)'
;MAYNEASQFSGYLGGPASNQLPNPMMPNSGPAFGQEQMAGLGQPKAQDTSFFHGEALARDYWAERYGPWIVLGFSAAFSLFLIVMVLFGQVPGKSFSLKSASDVLQFIGEGIGFVFCARIALRLYKVSNQVRHQLILQKAERRSPNELANIHNEAQAAHRAFLAWAFLAIALALYASGQALWSSYDVRMNSAEVPFPGIYDIGFVASYPFFLLGTLFLTRRNKASAGRARLLLDALAVIGTALALSWFYLLSPLIASLAQSPSAGASILSIYFPTGDLFLVAIGAFLMFSPLANRAQQPVFILLCMGLFFLAVTDSLLAFYNLSGSFNTGTLQDVLWPLSLSLIGLAAVEYPRSVAREQEQDERLKNIRLTGSSHLMPNRLTQFSMTAQTIAPFILVLGTCAILLTDVARHGGSVLILADVVALALILIVIARQAMTLLENNHLTMQMRGELVISRRELQVTRREADEATRSAQDKQAMEEGIAALREVHARVARGDIIARAPTVSGPLLPIAMSLNLMLDRISALSQRGAKYDQLTQECRLLQEGVDRLGQGLPPWSPNQQMPQGATELRSVYLGLAHIQRRQEGQWRRIAGALGSINNLTRRIHEALNEIKQSSLFTSQANANFERMVLDRVIREVDLLQEQQNNIMGQVSQSTLRDERQKNTGDAQYQQPVRQPRTDAAHPVRPLLPAESELSRALQPEKQNAFHRHLYQSNHLEPLDRNS
;
A
#
# COMPACT_ATOMS: atom_id res chain seq x y z
N MET A 1 3.44 -57.03 28.26
CA MET A 1 3.60 -55.70 27.65
C MET A 1 2.19 -55.15 27.43
N ALA A 2 1.55 -54.37 28.31
CA ALA A 2 2.05 -53.45 29.35
C ALA A 2 2.99 -52.38 28.77
N TYR A 3 2.82 -51.08 28.99
CA TYR A 3 1.95 -50.31 29.93
C TYR A 3 0.80 -49.59 29.15
N ASN A 4 -0.35 -49.16 29.67
CA ASN A 4 -0.90 -48.95 31.02
C ASN A 4 -0.46 -47.67 31.77
N GLU A 5 -1.24 -46.58 31.66
CA GLU A 5 -1.63 -45.77 32.83
C GLU A 5 -2.86 -44.88 32.56
N ALA A 6 -3.57 -44.52 33.63
CA ALA A 6 -4.75 -43.66 33.62
C ALA A 6 -4.86 -42.91 34.94
N SER A 7 -5.42 -41.69 34.92
CA SER A 7 -5.63 -40.88 36.14
C SER A 7 -7.07 -40.40 36.25
N GLN A 8 -7.85 -41.06 37.11
CA GLN A 8 -9.17 -40.59 37.56
C GLN A 8 -9.04 -39.78 38.85
N PHE A 9 -9.77 -38.66 38.93
CA PHE A 9 -10.31 -38.05 40.16
C PHE A 9 -11.59 -37.32 39.71
N SER A 10 -12.81 -37.68 40.13
CA SER A 10 -13.39 -37.58 41.47
C SER A 10 -13.32 -36.15 42.02
N GLY A 11 -14.40 -35.39 42.24
CA GLY A 11 -15.84 -35.61 42.01
C GLY A 11 -16.66 -35.78 43.30
N TYR A 12 -17.70 -34.96 43.50
CA TYR A 12 -18.74 -35.12 44.55
C TYR A 12 -19.97 -34.22 44.30
N LEU A 13 -21.17 -34.73 44.64
CA LEU A 13 -22.45 -34.07 45.04
C LEU A 13 -22.93 -32.78 44.31
N GLY A 14 -24.20 -32.64 43.94
CA GLY A 14 -25.37 -33.52 44.12
C GLY A 14 -26.62 -32.97 43.38
N GLY A 15 -27.70 -33.78 43.33
CA GLY A 15 -28.93 -33.46 42.58
C GLY A 15 -30.01 -32.73 43.38
N PRO A 16 -31.31 -32.89 43.02
CA PRO A 16 -31.93 -31.93 42.11
C PRO A 16 -33.25 -31.33 42.63
N ALA A 17 -33.57 -30.10 42.22
CA ALA A 17 -34.91 -29.52 42.42
C ALA A 17 -35.27 -28.49 41.34
N SER A 18 -36.53 -28.50 40.91
CA SER A 18 -37.14 -27.47 40.07
C SER A 18 -38.21 -26.73 40.87
N ASN A 19 -38.14 -25.39 40.97
CA ASN A 19 -39.36 -24.56 40.95
C ASN A 19 -39.09 -23.03 40.87
N GLN A 20 -39.98 -22.37 40.11
CA GLN A 20 -40.65 -21.09 40.36
C GLN A 20 -39.87 -19.84 40.87
N LEU A 21 -39.93 -18.79 40.05
CA LEU A 21 -40.36 -17.40 40.37
C LEU A 21 -39.94 -16.71 41.69
N PRO A 22 -39.53 -15.44 41.57
CA PRO A 22 -39.98 -14.42 42.53
C PRO A 22 -40.58 -13.17 41.89
N ASN A 23 -41.66 -12.68 42.51
CA ASN A 23 -42.29 -11.36 42.38
C ASN A 23 -43.27 -11.24 43.59
N PRO A 24 -43.71 -10.06 44.07
CA PRO A 24 -43.32 -8.68 43.78
C PRO A 24 -42.95 -7.85 45.04
N MET A 25 -42.65 -6.55 44.88
CA MET A 25 -43.07 -5.50 45.84
C MET A 25 -43.06 -4.08 45.22
N MET A 26 -43.93 -3.22 45.75
CA MET A 26 -44.30 -1.82 45.37
C MET A 26 -44.59 -1.05 46.68
N PRO A 27 -44.94 0.27 46.73
CA PRO A 27 -45.26 1.27 45.68
C PRO A 27 -44.16 2.37 45.60
N ASN A 28 -44.30 3.64 45.18
CA ASN A 28 -45.41 4.57 44.86
C ASN A 28 -44.86 5.67 43.87
N SER A 29 -45.57 6.69 43.36
CA SER A 29 -46.93 7.23 43.50
C SER A 29 -47.40 7.95 42.21
N GLY A 30 -48.68 8.33 42.12
CA GLY A 30 -49.28 9.07 40.99
C GLY A 30 -49.40 10.59 41.18
N PRO A 31 -50.32 11.31 40.47
CA PRO A 31 -51.40 10.79 39.60
C PRO A 31 -51.67 11.52 38.24
N ALA A 32 -52.43 10.82 37.36
CA ALA A 32 -53.27 11.33 36.23
C ALA A 32 -52.57 12.13 35.09
N PHE A 33 -53.08 12.25 33.84
CA PHE A 33 -54.17 11.62 33.06
C PHE A 33 -53.51 11.00 31.79
N GLY A 34 -54.10 10.16 30.93
CA GLY A 34 -55.47 9.66 30.83
C GLY A 34 -56.02 9.76 29.39
N GLN A 35 -55.57 8.89 28.47
CA GLN A 35 -56.25 8.62 27.20
C GLN A 35 -55.88 7.22 26.63
N GLU A 36 -56.73 6.69 25.75
CA GLU A 36 -56.81 5.25 25.46
C GLU A 36 -55.95 4.78 24.28
N GLN A 37 -55.43 3.55 24.38
CA GLN A 37 -55.03 2.74 23.22
C GLN A 37 -55.65 1.34 23.34
N MET A 38 -56.63 1.05 22.47
CA MET A 38 -57.04 -0.34 22.24
C MET A 38 -56.03 -1.04 21.33
N ALA A 39 -55.58 -2.22 21.74
CA ALA A 39 -55.09 -3.23 20.81
C ALA A 39 -56.28 -3.77 19.98
N GLY A 40 -56.10 -4.31 18.77
CA GLY A 40 -54.86 -4.40 18.00
C GLY A 40 -54.99 -5.46 16.90
N LEU A 41 -54.35 -5.23 15.76
CA LEU A 41 -54.27 -6.20 14.65
C LEU A 41 -52.83 -6.23 14.15
N GLY A 42 -52.16 -7.37 14.32
CA GLY A 42 -50.73 -7.50 14.07
C GLY A 42 -50.39 -7.50 12.58
N GLN A 43 -49.56 -6.55 12.15
CA GLN A 43 -48.84 -6.68 10.87
C GLN A 43 -47.63 -7.62 11.06
N PRO A 44 -47.34 -8.51 10.09
CA PRO A 44 -46.13 -9.33 10.13
C PRO A 44 -44.88 -8.47 9.92
N LYS A 45 -43.77 -8.80 10.60
CA LYS A 45 -42.49 -8.08 10.48
C LYS A 45 -42.02 -7.97 9.02
N ALA A 46 -41.89 -6.74 8.53
CA ALA A 46 -41.24 -6.41 7.27
C ALA A 46 -40.02 -5.49 7.52
N GLN A 47 -38.94 -6.07 8.01
CA GLN A 47 -37.66 -5.39 8.23
C GLN A 47 -36.52 -6.31 7.75
N ASP A 48 -36.09 -6.11 6.50
CA ASP A 48 -34.85 -6.66 5.90
C ASP A 48 -34.63 -6.20 4.43
N THR A 49 -35.61 -5.54 3.80
CA THR A 49 -35.61 -5.24 2.35
C THR A 49 -35.05 -3.86 1.97
N SER A 50 -33.94 -3.41 2.59
CA SER A 50 -33.36 -2.08 2.31
C SER A 50 -32.43 -2.04 1.08
N PHE A 51 -32.01 -3.20 0.58
CA PHE A 51 -30.98 -3.31 -0.46
C PHE A 51 -31.46 -3.91 -1.80
N PHE A 52 -32.54 -4.70 -1.86
CA PHE A 52 -32.96 -5.28 -3.16
C PHE A 52 -33.43 -4.21 -4.15
N HIS A 53 -32.89 -4.25 -5.38
CA HIS A 53 -33.24 -3.34 -6.47
C HIS A 53 -33.43 -4.08 -7.80
N GLY A 54 -34.08 -3.43 -8.77
CA GLY A 54 -34.39 -4.03 -10.08
C GLY A 54 -35.16 -5.36 -9.97
N GLU A 55 -34.73 -6.35 -10.76
CA GLU A 55 -35.40 -7.65 -10.94
C GLU A 55 -35.68 -8.43 -9.63
N ALA A 56 -34.85 -8.26 -8.60
CA ALA A 56 -35.02 -8.92 -7.30
C ALA A 56 -36.32 -8.51 -6.58
N LEU A 57 -36.90 -7.36 -6.92
CA LEU A 57 -38.20 -6.91 -6.40
C LEU A 57 -39.39 -7.72 -6.94
N ALA A 58 -39.20 -8.51 -8.01
CA ALA A 58 -40.26 -9.31 -8.62
C ALA A 58 -40.52 -10.68 -7.95
N ARG A 59 -39.94 -10.93 -6.78
CA ARG A 59 -40.10 -12.17 -6.00
C ARG A 59 -41.55 -12.47 -5.63
N ASP A 60 -41.86 -13.76 -5.49
CA ASP A 60 -43.16 -14.27 -5.05
C ASP A 60 -42.95 -15.31 -3.95
N TYR A 61 -42.83 -14.85 -2.70
CA TYR A 61 -42.54 -15.70 -1.53
C TYR A 61 -43.52 -16.87 -1.34
N TRP A 62 -44.75 -16.76 -1.83
CA TRP A 62 -45.71 -17.86 -1.83
C TRP A 62 -45.28 -18.94 -2.84
N ALA A 63 -44.98 -18.55 -4.08
CA ALA A 63 -44.52 -19.49 -5.10
C ALA A 63 -43.13 -20.09 -4.76
N GLU A 64 -42.21 -19.29 -4.21
CA GLU A 64 -40.89 -19.78 -3.75
C GLU A 64 -40.99 -20.84 -2.65
N ARG A 65 -42.02 -20.76 -1.79
CA ARG A 65 -42.23 -21.69 -0.67
C ARG A 65 -43.03 -22.92 -1.06
N TYR A 66 -44.09 -22.75 -1.85
CA TYR A 66 -45.05 -23.83 -2.15
C TYR A 66 -44.92 -24.41 -3.55
N GLY A 67 -44.40 -23.66 -4.53
CA GLY A 67 -44.30 -24.09 -5.93
C GLY A 67 -43.68 -25.47 -6.14
N PRO A 68 -42.46 -25.74 -5.62
CA PRO A 68 -41.83 -27.05 -5.75
C PRO A 68 -42.66 -28.21 -5.16
N TRP A 69 -43.37 -27.95 -4.05
CA TRP A 69 -44.26 -28.93 -3.43
C TRP A 69 -45.58 -29.12 -4.19
N ILE A 70 -46.10 -28.06 -4.82
CA ILE A 70 -47.27 -28.13 -5.70
C ILE A 70 -46.95 -29.01 -6.90
N VAL A 71 -45.82 -28.80 -7.57
CA VAL A 71 -45.43 -29.60 -8.75
C VAL A 71 -45.11 -31.04 -8.38
N LEU A 72 -44.27 -31.27 -7.35
CA LEU A 72 -43.92 -32.62 -6.92
C LEU A 72 -45.15 -33.40 -6.41
N GLY A 73 -46.00 -32.73 -5.61
CA GLY A 73 -47.24 -33.32 -5.11
C GLY A 73 -48.24 -33.62 -6.22
N PHE A 74 -48.38 -32.71 -7.20
CA PHE A 74 -49.25 -32.91 -8.35
C PHE A 74 -48.78 -34.07 -9.24
N SER A 75 -47.53 -34.08 -9.69
CA SER A 75 -47.02 -35.15 -10.55
C SER A 75 -47.01 -36.51 -9.84
N ALA A 76 -46.73 -36.56 -8.53
CA ALA A 76 -46.84 -37.79 -7.74
C ALA A 76 -48.28 -38.27 -7.58
N ALA A 77 -49.23 -37.38 -7.31
CA ALA A 77 -50.65 -37.72 -7.21
C ALA A 77 -51.24 -38.17 -8.56
N PHE A 78 -50.84 -37.55 -9.67
CA PHE A 78 -51.26 -37.94 -11.01
C PHE A 78 -50.68 -39.31 -11.40
N SER A 79 -49.39 -39.54 -11.15
CA SER A 79 -48.75 -40.86 -11.31
C SER A 79 -49.49 -41.94 -10.52
N LEU A 80 -49.79 -41.67 -9.25
CA LEU A 80 -50.51 -42.60 -8.37
C LEU A 80 -51.94 -42.85 -8.86
N PHE A 81 -52.66 -41.81 -9.29
CA PHE A 81 -54.01 -41.93 -9.83
C PHE A 81 -54.06 -42.87 -11.04
N LEU A 82 -53.14 -42.69 -12.01
CA LEU A 82 -53.05 -43.52 -13.21
C LEU A 82 -52.74 -44.99 -12.86
N ILE A 83 -51.74 -45.22 -12.01
CA ILE A 83 -51.37 -46.57 -11.53
C ILE A 83 -52.56 -47.23 -10.82
N VAL A 84 -53.24 -46.51 -9.93
CA VAL A 84 -54.39 -47.01 -9.17
C VAL A 84 -55.56 -47.33 -10.10
N MET A 85 -55.87 -46.50 -11.09
CA MET A 85 -56.94 -46.78 -12.06
C MET A 85 -56.67 -48.03 -12.90
N VAL A 86 -55.43 -48.21 -13.37
CA VAL A 86 -55.03 -49.43 -14.09
C VAL A 86 -55.11 -50.66 -13.19
N LEU A 87 -54.72 -50.57 -11.91
CA LEU A 87 -54.89 -51.65 -10.92
C LEU A 87 -56.37 -51.96 -10.62
N PHE A 88 -57.27 -50.98 -10.71
CA PHE A 88 -58.73 -51.17 -10.68
C PHE A 88 -59.32 -51.62 -12.03
N GLY A 89 -58.49 -52.12 -12.96
CA GLY A 89 -58.93 -52.71 -14.23
C GLY A 89 -59.39 -51.72 -15.29
N GLN A 90 -59.11 -50.41 -15.12
CA GLN A 90 -59.32 -49.44 -16.19
C GLN A 90 -58.26 -49.61 -17.28
N VAL A 91 -58.67 -49.63 -18.54
CA VAL A 91 -57.78 -49.86 -19.68
C VAL A 91 -57.50 -48.53 -20.38
N PRO A 92 -56.22 -48.11 -20.53
CA PRO A 92 -55.86 -46.90 -21.27
C PRO A 92 -56.48 -46.88 -22.67
N GLY A 93 -56.80 -45.68 -23.16
CA GLY A 93 -57.47 -45.41 -24.43
C GLY A 93 -58.96 -45.80 -24.49
N LYS A 94 -59.39 -46.82 -23.73
CA LYS A 94 -60.74 -47.41 -23.77
C LYS A 94 -61.64 -46.98 -22.60
N SER A 95 -61.09 -46.87 -21.40
CA SER A 95 -61.83 -46.47 -20.20
C SER A 95 -62.07 -44.96 -20.18
N PHE A 96 -63.27 -44.52 -20.57
CA PHE A 96 -63.67 -43.10 -20.60
C PHE A 96 -63.29 -42.33 -19.32
N SER A 97 -63.52 -42.91 -18.13
CA SER A 97 -63.23 -42.26 -16.85
C SER A 97 -61.73 -42.09 -16.58
N LEU A 98 -60.90 -43.04 -17.00
CA LEU A 98 -59.44 -42.93 -16.89
C LEU A 98 -58.91 -41.90 -17.90
N LYS A 99 -59.41 -41.99 -19.13
CA LYS A 99 -59.08 -41.12 -20.26
C LYS A 99 -59.35 -39.64 -19.95
N SER A 100 -60.63 -39.31 -19.72
CA SER A 100 -61.07 -37.93 -19.45
C SER A 100 -60.47 -37.35 -18.17
N ALA A 101 -60.20 -38.18 -17.14
CA ALA A 101 -59.47 -37.72 -15.97
C ALA A 101 -58.00 -37.42 -16.27
N SER A 102 -57.34 -38.20 -17.14
CA SER A 102 -55.98 -37.91 -17.62
C SER A 102 -55.92 -36.61 -18.40
N ASP A 103 -56.87 -36.37 -19.31
CA ASP A 103 -56.99 -35.12 -20.09
C ASP A 103 -57.10 -33.89 -19.19
N VAL A 104 -58.02 -33.96 -18.22
CA VAL A 104 -58.27 -32.88 -17.26
C VAL A 104 -57.07 -32.66 -16.34
N LEU A 105 -56.40 -33.72 -15.88
CA LEU A 105 -55.18 -33.58 -15.08
C LEU A 105 -54.03 -33.01 -15.91
N GLN A 106 -53.88 -33.40 -17.17
CA GLN A 106 -52.88 -32.82 -18.08
C GLN A 106 -53.05 -31.30 -18.18
N PHE A 107 -54.24 -30.85 -18.59
CA PHE A 107 -54.57 -29.42 -18.71
C PHE A 107 -54.41 -28.65 -17.37
N ILE A 108 -54.74 -29.26 -16.23
CA ILE A 108 -54.53 -28.65 -14.90
C ILE A 108 -53.05 -28.40 -14.63
N GLY A 109 -52.17 -29.38 -14.86
CA GLY A 109 -50.75 -29.25 -14.53
C GLY A 109 -49.97 -28.36 -15.52
N GLU A 110 -50.38 -28.33 -16.79
CA GLU A 110 -49.94 -27.30 -17.75
C GLU A 110 -50.34 -25.90 -17.27
N GLY A 111 -51.57 -25.77 -16.75
CA GLY A 111 -52.09 -24.57 -16.09
C GLY A 111 -51.27 -24.13 -14.87
N ILE A 112 -50.71 -25.05 -14.08
CA ILE A 112 -49.79 -24.73 -12.96
C ILE A 112 -48.53 -24.03 -13.51
N GLY A 113 -47.92 -24.60 -14.56
CA GLY A 113 -46.78 -24.00 -15.24
C GLY A 113 -47.09 -22.60 -15.77
N PHE A 114 -48.23 -22.44 -16.46
CA PHE A 114 -48.69 -21.16 -17.00
C PHE A 114 -48.87 -20.11 -15.89
N VAL A 115 -49.56 -20.45 -14.79
CA VAL A 115 -49.81 -19.54 -13.67
C VAL A 115 -48.51 -19.06 -13.02
N PHE A 116 -47.50 -19.93 -12.89
CA PHE A 116 -46.19 -19.54 -12.35
C PHE A 116 -45.45 -18.58 -13.30
N CYS A 117 -45.35 -18.90 -14.60
CA CYS A 117 -44.75 -18.00 -15.59
C CYS A 117 -45.47 -16.64 -15.65
N ALA A 118 -46.80 -16.64 -15.73
CA ALA A 118 -47.63 -15.44 -15.84
C ALA A 118 -47.52 -14.54 -14.59
N ARG A 119 -47.53 -15.11 -13.37
CA ARG A 119 -47.35 -14.34 -12.12
C ARG A 119 -46.00 -13.63 -12.09
N ILE A 120 -44.92 -14.31 -12.47
CA ILE A 120 -43.57 -13.74 -12.47
C ILE A 120 -43.42 -12.68 -13.57
N ALA A 121 -43.95 -12.93 -14.77
CA ALA A 121 -44.01 -11.92 -15.84
C ALA A 121 -44.76 -10.65 -15.40
N LEU A 122 -45.94 -10.78 -14.77
CA LEU A 122 -46.71 -9.65 -14.26
C LEU A 122 -46.02 -8.88 -13.13
N ARG A 123 -45.22 -9.56 -12.28
CA ARG A 123 -44.36 -8.91 -11.27
C ARG A 123 -43.22 -8.14 -11.92
N LEU A 124 -42.50 -8.77 -12.86
CA LEU A 124 -41.41 -8.13 -13.61
C LEU A 124 -41.89 -6.93 -14.44
N TYR A 125 -43.10 -7.00 -15.01
CA TYR A 125 -43.74 -5.86 -15.69
C TYR A 125 -43.94 -4.66 -14.76
N LYS A 126 -44.51 -4.89 -13.56
CA LYS A 126 -44.71 -3.85 -12.55
C LYS A 126 -43.38 -3.21 -12.11
N VAL A 127 -42.37 -4.05 -11.82
CA VAL A 127 -41.02 -3.61 -11.45
C VAL A 127 -40.35 -2.81 -12.58
N SER A 128 -40.40 -3.31 -13.82
CA SER A 128 -39.91 -2.62 -15.02
C SER A 128 -40.51 -1.22 -15.15
N ASN A 129 -41.82 -1.08 -14.94
CA ASN A 129 -42.48 0.23 -15.00
C ASN A 129 -42.10 1.13 -13.82
N GLN A 130 -42.00 0.60 -12.59
CA GLN A 130 -41.56 1.36 -11.41
C GLN A 130 -40.16 1.96 -11.60
N VAL A 131 -39.18 1.14 -12.03
CA VAL A 131 -37.80 1.62 -12.27
C VAL A 131 -37.74 2.61 -13.46
N ARG A 132 -38.58 2.41 -14.51
CA ARG A 132 -38.72 3.39 -15.60
C ARG A 132 -39.26 4.74 -15.13
N HIS A 133 -40.26 4.76 -14.23
CA HIS A 133 -40.76 6.01 -13.64
C HIS A 133 -39.70 6.70 -12.77
N GLN A 134 -38.97 5.96 -11.94
CA GLN A 134 -37.85 6.49 -11.16
C GLN A 134 -36.75 7.11 -12.04
N LEU A 135 -36.43 6.48 -13.18
CA LEU A 135 -35.47 7.00 -14.16
C LEU A 135 -35.93 8.31 -14.83
N ILE A 136 -37.24 8.51 -15.02
CA ILE A 136 -37.79 9.76 -15.55
C ILE A 136 -37.66 10.88 -14.50
N LEU A 137 -37.94 10.59 -13.22
CA LEU A 137 -37.81 11.54 -12.13
C LEU A 137 -36.35 11.97 -11.91
N GLN A 138 -35.41 11.03 -11.79
CA GLN A 138 -33.99 11.35 -11.58
C GLN A 138 -33.32 12.03 -12.80
N LYS A 139 -33.92 11.92 -14.00
CA LYS A 139 -33.53 12.72 -15.17
C LYS A 139 -33.90 14.20 -15.02
N ALA A 140 -35.03 14.51 -14.37
CA ALA A 140 -35.40 15.90 -14.07
C ALA A 140 -34.48 16.50 -12.99
N GLU A 141 -34.07 15.69 -12.00
CA GLU A 141 -33.19 16.08 -10.88
C GLU A 141 -31.71 16.27 -11.25
N ARG A 142 -31.32 16.06 -12.51
CA ARG A 142 -29.93 16.21 -13.03
C ARG A 142 -28.87 15.42 -12.22
N ARG A 143 -29.19 14.19 -11.83
CA ARG A 143 -28.26 13.27 -11.12
C ARG A 143 -27.05 12.87 -11.96
N SER A 144 -26.06 12.18 -11.37
CA SER A 144 -24.80 11.89 -12.05
C SER A 144 -24.97 10.94 -13.24
N PRO A 145 -24.17 11.08 -14.33
CA PRO A 145 -24.32 10.24 -15.52
C PRO A 145 -24.21 8.74 -15.25
N ASN A 146 -23.40 8.34 -14.27
CA ASN A 146 -23.17 6.94 -13.91
C ASN A 146 -24.38 6.32 -13.18
N GLU A 147 -25.04 7.08 -12.30
CA GLU A 147 -26.29 6.63 -11.65
C GLU A 147 -27.41 6.44 -12.68
N LEU A 148 -27.58 7.41 -13.59
CA LEU A 148 -28.56 7.30 -14.68
C LEU A 148 -28.27 6.10 -15.59
N ALA A 149 -27.01 5.83 -15.91
CA ALA A 149 -26.62 4.67 -16.70
C ALA A 149 -26.93 3.35 -16.00
N ASN A 150 -26.68 3.24 -14.69
CA ASN A 150 -26.98 2.05 -13.91
C ASN A 150 -28.49 1.78 -13.85
N ILE A 151 -29.31 2.77 -13.48
CA ILE A 151 -30.78 2.64 -13.43
C ILE A 151 -31.34 2.32 -14.84
N HIS A 152 -30.72 2.84 -15.90
CA HIS A 152 -31.12 2.49 -17.27
C HIS A 152 -30.83 1.01 -17.60
N ASN A 153 -29.68 0.49 -17.19
CA ASN A 153 -29.34 -0.93 -17.36
C ASN A 153 -30.31 -1.84 -16.58
N GLU A 154 -30.69 -1.46 -15.35
CA GLU A 154 -31.70 -2.20 -14.57
C GLU A 154 -33.08 -2.17 -15.21
N ALA A 155 -33.53 -0.99 -15.68
CA ALA A 155 -34.79 -0.84 -16.38
C ALA A 155 -34.84 -1.64 -17.69
N GLN A 156 -33.71 -1.77 -18.41
CA GLN A 156 -33.59 -2.65 -19.57
C GLN A 156 -33.59 -4.13 -19.15
N ALA A 157 -32.87 -4.51 -18.11
CA ALA A 157 -32.78 -5.89 -17.64
C ALA A 157 -34.15 -6.42 -17.17
N ALA A 158 -34.84 -5.67 -16.30
CA ALA A 158 -36.19 -6.01 -15.83
C ALA A 158 -37.21 -6.09 -16.98
N HIS A 159 -37.10 -5.21 -17.99
CA HIS A 159 -37.98 -5.28 -19.16
C HIS A 159 -37.69 -6.50 -20.04
N ARG A 160 -36.41 -6.87 -20.23
CA ARG A 160 -36.03 -8.09 -20.96
C ARG A 160 -36.45 -9.36 -20.23
N ALA A 161 -36.31 -9.38 -18.90
CA ALA A 161 -36.80 -10.48 -18.07
C ALA A 161 -38.33 -10.60 -18.14
N PHE A 162 -39.06 -9.48 -18.12
CA PHE A 162 -40.51 -9.47 -18.39
C PHE A 162 -40.82 -10.10 -19.75
N LEU A 163 -40.18 -9.65 -20.84
CA LEU A 163 -40.41 -10.22 -22.17
C LEU A 163 -40.11 -11.72 -22.22
N ALA A 164 -39.02 -12.16 -21.59
CA ALA A 164 -38.64 -13.57 -21.50
C ALA A 164 -39.75 -14.43 -20.88
N TRP A 165 -40.19 -14.08 -19.67
CA TRP A 165 -41.22 -14.85 -18.96
C TRP A 165 -42.63 -14.64 -19.53
N ALA A 166 -42.89 -13.53 -20.22
CA ALA A 166 -44.13 -13.31 -20.96
C ALA A 166 -44.20 -14.18 -22.22
N PHE A 167 -43.13 -14.29 -23.01
CA PHE A 167 -43.10 -15.21 -24.16
C PHE A 167 -43.18 -16.68 -23.70
N LEU A 168 -42.54 -17.07 -22.59
CA LEU A 168 -42.74 -18.39 -21.99
C LEU A 168 -44.19 -18.60 -21.51
N ALA A 169 -44.81 -17.62 -20.85
CA ALA A 169 -46.22 -17.71 -20.47
C ALA A 169 -47.16 -17.86 -21.68
N ILE A 170 -46.87 -17.17 -22.79
CA ILE A 170 -47.63 -17.34 -24.04
C ILE A 170 -47.39 -18.73 -24.65
N ALA A 171 -46.17 -19.26 -24.62
CA ALA A 171 -45.87 -20.62 -25.08
C ALA A 171 -46.70 -21.68 -24.31
N LEU A 172 -46.71 -21.60 -22.98
CA LEU A 172 -47.52 -22.50 -22.14
C LEU A 172 -49.03 -22.31 -22.36
N ALA A 173 -49.50 -21.08 -22.60
CA ALA A 173 -50.91 -20.83 -22.91
C ALA A 173 -51.33 -21.39 -24.28
N LEU A 174 -50.46 -21.30 -25.28
CA LEU A 174 -50.67 -21.87 -26.61
C LEU A 174 -50.66 -23.41 -26.55
N TYR A 175 -49.73 -24.00 -25.80
CA TYR A 175 -49.67 -25.44 -25.57
C TYR A 175 -50.94 -25.93 -24.87
N ALA A 176 -51.34 -25.32 -23.75
CA ALA A 176 -52.57 -25.69 -23.04
C ALA A 176 -53.85 -25.44 -23.85
N SER A 177 -53.84 -24.48 -24.79
CA SER A 177 -54.94 -24.30 -25.76
C SER A 177 -54.97 -25.43 -26.78
N GLY A 178 -53.80 -25.91 -27.24
CA GLY A 178 -53.66 -27.14 -28.02
C GLY A 178 -54.19 -28.35 -27.26
N GLN A 179 -53.78 -28.53 -26.00
CA GLN A 179 -54.23 -29.65 -25.16
C GLN A 179 -55.73 -29.64 -24.91
N ALA A 180 -56.33 -28.48 -24.61
CA ALA A 180 -57.79 -28.36 -24.45
C ALA A 180 -58.55 -28.70 -25.75
N LEU A 181 -57.99 -28.33 -26.92
CA LEU A 181 -58.55 -28.73 -28.21
C LEU A 181 -58.38 -30.23 -28.46
N TRP A 182 -57.19 -30.79 -28.22
CA TRP A 182 -56.91 -32.22 -28.40
C TRP A 182 -57.79 -33.08 -27.49
N SER A 183 -57.88 -32.75 -26.20
CA SER A 183 -58.78 -33.39 -25.22
C SER A 183 -60.23 -33.36 -25.70
N SER A 184 -60.67 -32.27 -26.33
CA SER A 184 -62.02 -32.20 -26.90
C SER A 184 -62.25 -33.21 -28.02
N TYR A 185 -61.23 -33.57 -28.81
CA TYR A 185 -61.32 -34.65 -29.81
C TYR A 185 -61.25 -36.00 -29.10
N ASP A 186 -60.27 -36.19 -28.21
CA ASP A 186 -59.99 -37.47 -27.56
C ASP A 186 -61.17 -37.96 -26.68
N VAL A 187 -61.90 -37.06 -26.02
CA VAL A 187 -63.15 -37.37 -25.29
C VAL A 187 -64.29 -37.90 -26.21
N ARG A 188 -64.21 -37.71 -27.54
CA ARG A 188 -65.25 -38.09 -28.52
C ARG A 188 -64.94 -39.32 -29.40
N MET A 189 -63.70 -39.84 -29.40
CA MET A 189 -63.26 -40.97 -30.24
C MET A 189 -62.16 -41.79 -29.53
N ASN A 190 -61.66 -42.89 -30.10
CA ASN A 190 -60.49 -43.56 -29.51
C ASN A 190 -59.20 -42.75 -29.77
N SER A 191 -58.19 -42.87 -28.90
CA SER A 191 -56.96 -42.05 -29.02
C SER A 191 -56.15 -42.33 -30.28
N ALA A 192 -56.22 -43.57 -30.79
CA ALA A 192 -55.63 -43.96 -32.07
C ALA A 192 -56.46 -43.55 -33.31
N GLU A 193 -57.66 -42.97 -33.11
CA GLU A 193 -58.56 -42.48 -34.18
C GLU A 193 -58.54 -40.94 -34.31
N VAL A 194 -57.85 -40.23 -33.40
CA VAL A 194 -57.73 -38.76 -33.44
C VAL A 194 -56.99 -38.34 -34.71
N PRO A 195 -57.57 -37.47 -35.55
CA PRO A 195 -57.00 -37.15 -36.87
C PRO A 195 -55.74 -36.30 -36.76
N PHE A 196 -54.64 -36.82 -37.31
CA PHE A 196 -53.34 -36.14 -37.37
C PHE A 196 -52.97 -35.73 -38.82
N PRO A 197 -52.68 -34.45 -39.10
CA PRO A 197 -52.74 -33.31 -38.18
C PRO A 197 -54.19 -32.84 -37.92
N GLY A 198 -54.41 -32.26 -36.75
CA GLY A 198 -55.68 -31.68 -36.31
C GLY A 198 -55.58 -30.17 -36.02
N ILE A 199 -56.71 -29.57 -35.64
CA ILE A 199 -56.77 -28.13 -35.29
C ILE A 199 -55.98 -27.84 -33.99
N TYR A 200 -55.87 -28.83 -33.10
CA TYR A 200 -55.10 -28.74 -31.86
C TYR A 200 -53.60 -28.48 -32.09
N ASP A 201 -53.03 -29.02 -33.18
CA ASP A 201 -51.61 -28.87 -33.53
C ASP A 201 -51.22 -27.41 -33.76
N ILE A 202 -52.17 -26.52 -34.09
CA ILE A 202 -51.91 -25.08 -34.23
C ILE A 202 -51.41 -24.50 -32.90
N GLY A 203 -51.98 -24.94 -31.76
CA GLY A 203 -51.54 -24.51 -30.42
C GLY A 203 -50.16 -25.05 -30.07
N PHE A 204 -49.92 -26.34 -30.32
CA PHE A 204 -48.64 -26.98 -30.08
C PHE A 204 -47.53 -26.37 -30.94
N VAL A 205 -47.69 -26.31 -32.27
CA VAL A 205 -46.74 -25.70 -33.21
C VAL A 205 -46.47 -24.23 -32.88
N ALA A 206 -47.50 -23.45 -32.54
CA ALA A 206 -47.32 -22.05 -32.17
C ALA A 206 -46.54 -21.86 -30.86
N SER A 207 -46.50 -22.85 -29.95
CA SER A 207 -45.76 -22.73 -28.69
C SER A 207 -44.23 -22.69 -28.88
N TYR A 208 -43.68 -23.47 -29.82
CA TYR A 208 -42.24 -23.60 -30.08
C TYR A 208 -41.49 -22.28 -30.34
N PRO A 209 -41.93 -21.38 -31.26
CA PRO A 209 -41.27 -20.08 -31.44
C PRO A 209 -41.38 -19.18 -30.21
N PHE A 210 -42.40 -19.35 -29.36
CA PHE A 210 -42.55 -18.60 -28.11
C PHE A 210 -41.65 -19.16 -26.99
N PHE A 211 -41.45 -20.48 -26.91
CA PHE A 211 -40.41 -21.09 -26.08
C PHE A 211 -39.01 -20.60 -26.50
N LEU A 212 -38.73 -20.57 -27.80
CA LEU A 212 -37.48 -20.08 -28.37
C LEU A 212 -37.24 -18.60 -28.03
N LEU A 213 -38.19 -17.72 -28.32
CA LEU A 213 -38.07 -16.29 -27.98
C LEU A 213 -37.89 -16.10 -26.48
N GLY A 214 -38.71 -16.76 -25.67
CA GLY A 214 -38.64 -16.74 -24.21
C GLY A 214 -37.24 -17.06 -23.69
N THR A 215 -36.73 -18.25 -24.03
CA THR A 215 -35.38 -18.69 -23.63
C THR A 215 -34.27 -17.76 -24.12
N LEU A 216 -34.32 -17.30 -25.38
CA LEU A 216 -33.35 -16.33 -25.91
C LEU A 216 -33.35 -15.00 -25.14
N PHE A 217 -34.52 -14.50 -24.70
CA PHE A 217 -34.60 -13.26 -23.94
C PHE A 217 -33.97 -13.35 -22.53
N LEU A 218 -33.90 -14.54 -21.89
CA LEU A 218 -33.16 -14.74 -20.63
C LEU A 218 -31.66 -14.43 -20.76
N THR A 219 -31.08 -14.51 -21.96
CA THR A 219 -29.62 -14.39 -22.18
C THR A 219 -29.08 -13.01 -21.79
N ARG A 220 -28.56 -12.85 -20.56
CA ARG A 220 -27.97 -11.59 -20.09
C ARG A 220 -26.76 -11.23 -20.95
N ARG A 221 -26.75 -9.98 -21.48
CA ARG A 221 -25.84 -9.56 -22.56
C ARG A 221 -24.49 -9.10 -22.01
N ASN A 222 -23.73 -10.05 -21.45
CA ASN A 222 -22.48 -9.75 -20.78
C ASN A 222 -21.42 -9.19 -21.76
N LYS A 223 -20.54 -8.30 -21.29
CA LYS A 223 -19.72 -7.44 -22.16
C LYS A 223 -18.52 -8.13 -22.81
N ALA A 224 -18.02 -9.23 -22.25
CA ALA A 224 -16.89 -9.98 -22.81
C ALA A 224 -17.22 -10.55 -24.21
N SER A 225 -16.35 -10.29 -25.19
CA SER A 225 -16.47 -10.82 -26.55
C SER A 225 -15.90 -12.23 -26.70
N ALA A 226 -14.73 -12.51 -26.11
CA ALA A 226 -14.03 -13.81 -26.19
C ALA A 226 -14.93 -14.98 -25.78
N GLY A 227 -15.58 -14.87 -24.62
CA GLY A 227 -16.52 -15.87 -24.11
C GLY A 227 -17.70 -16.17 -25.06
N ARG A 228 -18.07 -15.29 -25.99
CA ARG A 228 -19.16 -15.53 -26.96
C ARG A 228 -18.79 -16.54 -28.04
N ALA A 229 -17.54 -16.57 -28.48
CA ALA A 229 -17.08 -17.56 -29.45
C ALA A 229 -16.96 -18.94 -28.81
N ARG A 230 -16.45 -19.00 -27.57
CA ARG A 230 -16.43 -20.22 -26.74
C ARG A 230 -17.85 -20.74 -26.46
N LEU A 231 -18.77 -19.85 -26.08
CA LEU A 231 -20.20 -20.15 -25.95
C LEU A 231 -20.80 -20.76 -27.22
N LEU A 232 -20.52 -20.17 -28.39
CA LEU A 232 -21.05 -20.67 -29.66
C LEU A 232 -20.54 -22.07 -29.97
N LEU A 233 -19.27 -22.38 -29.65
CA LEU A 233 -18.72 -23.73 -29.79
C LEU A 233 -19.31 -24.72 -28.78
N ASP A 234 -19.59 -24.29 -27.54
CA ASP A 234 -20.31 -25.11 -26.56
C ASP A 234 -21.77 -25.36 -26.95
N ALA A 235 -22.44 -24.37 -27.53
CA ALA A 235 -23.76 -24.52 -28.15
C ALA A 235 -23.69 -25.53 -29.29
N LEU A 236 -22.78 -25.34 -30.26
CA LEU A 236 -22.63 -26.21 -31.42
C LEU A 236 -22.23 -27.65 -31.05
N ALA A 237 -21.47 -27.85 -29.97
CA ALA A 237 -21.19 -29.19 -29.45
C ALA A 237 -22.48 -29.89 -28.98
N VAL A 238 -23.28 -29.23 -28.13
CA VAL A 238 -24.52 -29.81 -27.58
C VAL A 238 -25.62 -29.95 -28.64
N ILE A 239 -25.86 -28.90 -29.44
CA ILE A 239 -26.76 -28.91 -30.61
C ILE A 239 -26.34 -30.02 -31.57
N GLY A 240 -25.05 -30.12 -31.87
CA GLY A 240 -24.49 -31.10 -32.79
C GLY A 240 -24.63 -32.55 -32.30
N THR A 241 -24.36 -32.83 -31.02
CA THR A 241 -24.57 -34.18 -30.46
C THR A 241 -26.04 -34.57 -30.48
N ALA A 242 -26.92 -33.63 -30.13
CA ALA A 242 -28.36 -33.86 -30.15
C ALA A 242 -28.85 -34.11 -31.59
N LEU A 243 -28.44 -33.29 -32.56
CA LEU A 243 -28.73 -33.47 -33.99
C LEU A 243 -28.19 -34.79 -34.54
N ALA A 244 -26.98 -35.19 -34.16
CA ALA A 244 -26.41 -36.46 -34.61
C ALA A 244 -27.22 -37.66 -34.11
N LEU A 245 -27.50 -37.73 -32.80
CA LEU A 245 -28.30 -38.83 -32.22
C LEU A 245 -29.72 -38.82 -32.79
N SER A 246 -30.38 -37.66 -32.85
CA SER A 246 -31.72 -37.53 -33.43
C SER A 246 -31.74 -37.95 -34.89
N TRP A 247 -30.76 -37.53 -35.71
CA TRP A 247 -30.71 -37.90 -37.13
C TRP A 247 -30.63 -39.41 -37.35
N PHE A 248 -29.67 -40.09 -36.71
CA PHE A 248 -29.46 -41.53 -36.96
C PHE A 248 -30.53 -42.43 -36.32
N TYR A 249 -31.03 -42.09 -35.13
CA TYR A 249 -31.95 -42.96 -34.38
C TYR A 249 -33.43 -42.62 -34.52
N LEU A 250 -33.80 -41.39 -34.94
CA LEU A 250 -35.19 -40.94 -35.02
C LEU A 250 -35.52 -40.34 -36.39
N LEU A 251 -34.85 -39.28 -36.81
CA LEU A 251 -35.25 -38.50 -37.97
C LEU A 251 -35.01 -39.23 -39.31
N SER A 252 -33.90 -39.96 -39.47
CA SER A 252 -33.66 -40.73 -40.70
C SER A 252 -34.61 -41.94 -40.84
N PRO A 253 -34.86 -42.76 -39.80
CA PRO A 253 -35.93 -43.77 -39.84
C PRO A 253 -37.32 -43.16 -40.10
N LEU A 254 -37.63 -42.03 -39.45
CA LEU A 254 -38.91 -41.33 -39.63
C LEU A 254 -39.08 -40.83 -41.06
N ILE A 255 -38.09 -40.11 -41.61
CA ILE A 255 -38.08 -39.62 -43.01
C ILE A 255 -38.23 -40.78 -44.01
N ALA A 256 -37.61 -41.93 -43.77
CA ALA A 256 -37.81 -43.12 -44.60
C ALA A 256 -39.26 -43.65 -44.56
N SER A 257 -39.92 -43.57 -43.40
CA SER A 257 -41.35 -43.91 -43.25
C SER A 257 -42.32 -42.89 -43.85
N LEU A 258 -41.91 -41.62 -44.03
CA LEU A 258 -42.79 -40.56 -44.55
C LEU A 258 -43.28 -40.82 -45.98
N ALA A 259 -42.62 -41.71 -46.73
CA ALA A 259 -43.11 -42.20 -48.03
C ALA A 259 -44.48 -42.92 -47.93
N GLN A 260 -44.93 -43.29 -46.73
CA GLN A 260 -46.22 -43.91 -46.44
C GLN A 260 -47.16 -43.00 -45.62
N SER A 261 -46.80 -41.73 -45.38
CA SER A 261 -47.64 -40.82 -44.59
C SER A 261 -48.98 -40.50 -45.26
N PRO A 262 -50.09 -40.40 -44.48
CA PRO A 262 -51.43 -40.17 -45.03
C PRO A 262 -51.67 -38.73 -45.53
N SER A 263 -50.83 -37.76 -45.16
CA SER A 263 -50.90 -36.39 -45.69
C SER A 263 -49.55 -35.66 -45.61
N ALA A 264 -49.35 -34.68 -46.49
CA ALA A 264 -48.16 -33.81 -46.44
C ALA A 264 -48.09 -32.99 -45.13
N GLY A 265 -49.25 -32.64 -44.54
CA GLY A 265 -49.31 -31.98 -43.24
C GLY A 265 -48.77 -32.86 -42.12
N ALA A 266 -49.14 -34.15 -42.09
CA ALA A 266 -48.58 -35.12 -41.16
C ALA A 266 -47.06 -35.26 -41.36
N SER A 267 -46.57 -35.34 -42.61
CA SER A 267 -45.14 -35.44 -42.89
C SER A 267 -44.33 -34.23 -42.41
N ILE A 268 -44.84 -33.01 -42.60
CA ILE A 268 -44.22 -31.78 -42.09
C ILE A 268 -44.18 -31.80 -40.56
N LEU A 269 -45.31 -32.15 -39.93
CA LEU A 269 -45.47 -32.07 -38.48
C LEU A 269 -44.67 -33.14 -37.72
N SER A 270 -44.56 -34.34 -38.29
CA SER A 270 -43.68 -35.41 -37.82
C SER A 270 -42.20 -35.01 -37.82
N ILE A 271 -41.75 -34.14 -38.75
CA ILE A 271 -40.40 -33.56 -38.71
C ILE A 271 -40.35 -32.39 -37.71
N TYR A 272 -41.41 -31.59 -37.65
CA TYR A 272 -41.45 -30.35 -36.87
C TYR A 272 -41.25 -30.57 -35.37
N PHE A 273 -42.04 -31.44 -34.72
CA PHE A 273 -41.93 -31.63 -33.26
C PHE A 273 -40.52 -32.12 -32.85
N PRO A 274 -39.98 -33.24 -33.37
CA PRO A 274 -38.68 -33.75 -32.93
C PRO A 274 -37.49 -32.85 -33.28
N THR A 275 -37.60 -31.98 -34.30
CA THR A 275 -36.55 -31.00 -34.61
C THR A 275 -36.67 -29.72 -33.78
N GLY A 276 -37.90 -29.27 -33.50
CA GLY A 276 -38.19 -28.15 -32.60
C GLY A 276 -37.77 -28.45 -31.17
N ASP A 277 -38.13 -29.64 -30.67
CA ASP A 277 -37.77 -30.16 -29.34
C ASP A 277 -36.27 -30.13 -29.12
N LEU A 278 -35.54 -30.72 -30.06
CA LEU A 278 -34.10 -30.84 -30.04
C LEU A 278 -33.42 -29.47 -29.99
N PHE A 279 -33.97 -28.49 -30.73
CA PHE A 279 -33.50 -27.12 -30.75
C PHE A 279 -33.78 -26.40 -29.43
N LEU A 280 -34.96 -26.60 -28.83
CA LEU A 280 -35.30 -26.07 -27.51
C LEU A 280 -34.43 -26.67 -26.39
N VAL A 281 -34.26 -28.00 -26.36
CA VAL A 281 -33.38 -28.71 -25.42
C VAL A 281 -31.95 -28.21 -25.56
N ALA A 282 -31.44 -28.08 -26.78
CA ALA A 282 -30.07 -27.63 -27.00
C ALA A 282 -29.87 -26.16 -26.58
N ILE A 283 -30.87 -25.28 -26.73
CA ILE A 283 -30.82 -23.90 -26.23
C ILE A 283 -30.95 -23.84 -24.69
N GLY A 284 -31.79 -24.68 -24.09
CA GLY A 284 -31.87 -24.83 -22.63
C GLY A 284 -30.55 -25.31 -22.02
N ALA A 285 -29.94 -26.33 -22.62
CA ALA A 285 -28.64 -26.86 -22.22
C ALA A 285 -27.51 -25.86 -22.47
N PHE A 286 -27.53 -25.12 -23.58
CA PHE A 286 -26.61 -24.01 -23.83
C PHE A 286 -26.68 -22.94 -22.74
N LEU A 287 -27.88 -22.52 -22.33
CA LEU A 287 -28.06 -21.56 -21.24
C LEU A 287 -27.57 -22.12 -19.89
N MET A 288 -27.78 -23.41 -19.63
CA MET A 288 -27.30 -24.09 -18.41
C MET A 288 -25.76 -24.20 -18.36
N PHE A 289 -25.11 -24.59 -19.46
CA PHE A 289 -23.65 -24.71 -19.54
C PHE A 289 -22.93 -23.36 -19.81
N SER A 290 -23.67 -22.27 -20.01
CA SER A 290 -23.14 -20.95 -20.35
C SER A 290 -22.20 -20.38 -19.28
N PRO A 291 -20.88 -20.19 -19.54
CA PRO A 291 -20.00 -19.41 -18.67
C PRO A 291 -20.37 -17.92 -18.53
N LEU A 292 -21.37 -17.41 -19.27
CA LEU A 292 -21.89 -16.05 -19.08
C LEU A 292 -23.13 -16.00 -18.16
N ALA A 293 -23.72 -17.16 -17.79
CA ALA A 293 -24.74 -17.23 -16.76
C ALA A 293 -24.12 -17.03 -15.38
N ASN A 294 -24.68 -16.12 -14.56
CA ASN A 294 -24.20 -15.99 -13.19
C ASN A 294 -24.54 -17.27 -12.39
N ARG A 295 -23.65 -17.73 -11.52
CA ARG A 295 -23.83 -18.94 -10.70
C ARG A 295 -25.11 -18.91 -9.88
N ALA A 296 -25.57 -17.74 -9.44
CA ALA A 296 -26.83 -17.60 -8.73
C ALA A 296 -28.05 -18.02 -9.59
N GLN A 297 -27.99 -17.81 -10.91
CA GLN A 297 -29.04 -18.11 -11.89
C GLN A 297 -29.02 -19.56 -12.41
N GLN A 298 -27.99 -20.35 -12.10
CA GLN A 298 -27.87 -21.75 -12.54
C GLN A 298 -29.11 -22.63 -12.21
N PRO A 299 -29.74 -22.54 -11.02
CA PRO A 299 -30.97 -23.29 -10.73
C PRO A 299 -32.13 -23.02 -11.71
N VAL A 300 -32.24 -21.80 -12.25
CA VAL A 300 -33.24 -21.43 -13.26
C VAL A 300 -32.98 -22.22 -14.54
N PHE A 301 -31.74 -22.20 -15.03
CA PHE A 301 -31.38 -22.83 -16.29
C PHE A 301 -31.42 -24.37 -16.19
N ILE A 302 -31.13 -24.93 -15.01
CA ILE A 302 -31.35 -26.37 -14.74
C ILE A 302 -32.85 -26.71 -14.81
N LEU A 303 -33.72 -25.97 -14.12
CA LEU A 303 -35.18 -26.23 -14.16
C LEU A 303 -35.77 -26.07 -15.57
N LEU A 304 -35.34 -25.03 -16.29
CA LEU A 304 -35.73 -24.74 -17.67
C LEU A 304 -35.25 -25.84 -18.64
N CYS A 305 -33.99 -26.26 -18.54
CA CYS A 305 -33.44 -27.33 -19.37
C CYS A 305 -34.08 -28.69 -19.05
N MET A 306 -34.34 -29.00 -17.78
CA MET A 306 -35.05 -30.22 -17.37
C MET A 306 -36.49 -30.23 -17.88
N GLY A 307 -37.19 -29.09 -17.84
CA GLY A 307 -38.53 -28.96 -18.41
C GLY A 307 -38.53 -29.23 -19.91
N LEU A 308 -37.72 -28.51 -20.69
CA LEU A 308 -37.61 -28.71 -22.14
C LEU A 308 -37.14 -30.13 -22.51
N PHE A 309 -36.26 -30.74 -21.70
CA PHE A 309 -35.84 -32.13 -21.89
C PHE A 309 -36.98 -33.13 -21.65
N PHE A 310 -37.79 -32.96 -20.61
CA PHE A 310 -38.96 -33.81 -20.41
C PHE A 310 -40.00 -33.64 -21.54
N LEU A 311 -40.21 -32.42 -22.05
CA LEU A 311 -41.09 -32.21 -23.21
C LEU A 311 -40.62 -33.05 -24.41
N ALA A 312 -39.35 -32.89 -24.81
CA ALA A 312 -38.74 -33.63 -25.91
C ALA A 312 -38.77 -35.16 -25.73
N VAL A 313 -38.59 -35.65 -24.51
CA VAL A 313 -38.73 -37.08 -24.20
C VAL A 313 -40.18 -37.55 -24.36
N THR A 314 -41.16 -36.73 -24.00
CA THR A 314 -42.59 -37.09 -24.09
C THR A 314 -43.08 -37.08 -25.54
N ASP A 315 -42.70 -36.08 -26.32
CA ASP A 315 -43.06 -35.98 -27.74
C ASP A 315 -42.32 -37.06 -28.56
N SER A 316 -41.10 -37.45 -28.16
CA SER A 316 -40.40 -38.64 -28.70
C SER A 316 -41.10 -39.97 -28.37
N LEU A 317 -41.62 -40.12 -27.14
CA LEU A 317 -42.41 -41.30 -26.75
C LEU A 317 -43.74 -41.35 -27.50
N LEU A 318 -44.42 -40.21 -27.67
CA LEU A 318 -45.63 -40.08 -28.49
C LEU A 318 -45.36 -40.53 -29.94
N ALA A 319 -44.28 -40.05 -30.56
CA ALA A 319 -43.88 -40.47 -31.89
C ALA A 319 -43.64 -41.99 -31.98
N PHE A 320 -42.95 -42.58 -31.00
CA PHE A 320 -42.71 -44.02 -30.92
C PHE A 320 -44.02 -44.83 -30.79
N TYR A 321 -44.92 -44.44 -29.88
CA TYR A 321 -46.19 -45.16 -29.68
C TYR A 321 -47.19 -44.97 -30.83
N ASN A 322 -47.14 -43.84 -31.54
CA ASN A 322 -47.90 -43.65 -32.78
C ASN A 322 -47.37 -44.55 -33.90
N LEU A 323 -46.05 -44.63 -34.09
CA LEU A 323 -45.43 -45.53 -35.07
C LEU A 323 -45.70 -47.01 -34.78
N SER A 324 -45.82 -47.39 -33.50
CA SER A 324 -46.17 -48.76 -33.09
C SER A 324 -47.68 -49.00 -32.94
N GLY A 325 -48.55 -48.07 -33.38
CA GLY A 325 -50.01 -48.19 -33.29
C GLY A 325 -50.56 -48.41 -31.88
N SER A 326 -49.78 -48.03 -30.85
CA SER A 326 -49.99 -48.38 -29.45
C SER A 326 -50.26 -47.17 -28.55
N PHE A 327 -50.34 -45.97 -29.10
CA PHE A 327 -50.67 -44.75 -28.36
C PHE A 327 -52.09 -44.83 -27.76
N ASN A 328 -52.20 -44.57 -26.46
CA ASN A 328 -53.43 -44.62 -25.69
C ASN A 328 -53.34 -43.60 -24.55
N THR A 329 -54.39 -42.80 -24.35
CA THR A 329 -54.49 -41.86 -23.24
C THR A 329 -54.81 -42.57 -21.91
N GLY A 330 -54.31 -42.05 -20.80
CA GLY A 330 -54.41 -42.65 -19.47
C GLY A 330 -53.25 -43.56 -19.12
N THR A 331 -52.05 -43.30 -19.66
CA THR A 331 -50.82 -44.03 -19.33
C THR A 331 -49.91 -43.21 -18.43
N LEU A 332 -48.81 -43.80 -17.94
CA LEU A 332 -47.84 -43.07 -17.12
C LEU A 332 -47.06 -42.00 -17.92
N GLN A 333 -47.09 -42.03 -19.26
CA GLN A 333 -46.51 -40.98 -20.12
C GLN A 333 -47.21 -39.64 -19.91
N ASP A 334 -48.53 -39.66 -19.71
CA ASP A 334 -49.41 -38.49 -19.58
C ASP A 334 -48.95 -37.52 -18.47
N VAL A 335 -48.16 -37.98 -17.49
CA VAL A 335 -47.60 -37.16 -16.40
C VAL A 335 -46.44 -36.27 -16.86
N LEU A 336 -45.75 -36.61 -17.96
CA LEU A 336 -44.52 -35.94 -18.36
C LEU A 336 -44.79 -34.60 -19.06
N TRP A 337 -45.86 -34.44 -19.85
CA TRP A 337 -46.23 -33.13 -20.42
C TRP A 337 -46.51 -32.07 -19.33
N PRO A 338 -47.34 -32.34 -18.30
CA PRO A 338 -47.57 -31.36 -17.24
C PRO A 338 -46.34 -31.14 -16.36
N LEU A 339 -45.51 -32.17 -16.14
CA LEU A 339 -44.24 -32.05 -15.44
C LEU A 339 -43.27 -31.13 -16.19
N SER A 340 -43.19 -31.26 -17.51
CA SER A 340 -42.30 -30.45 -18.36
C SER A 340 -42.64 -28.96 -18.26
N LEU A 341 -43.92 -28.61 -18.45
CA LEU A 341 -44.38 -27.21 -18.37
C LEU A 341 -44.36 -26.68 -16.93
N SER A 342 -44.63 -27.53 -15.93
CA SER A 342 -44.51 -27.16 -14.52
C SER A 342 -43.06 -26.84 -14.12
N LEU A 343 -42.07 -27.57 -14.64
CA LEU A 343 -40.64 -27.29 -14.40
C LEU A 343 -40.22 -25.95 -15.03
N ILE A 344 -40.73 -25.61 -16.21
CA ILE A 344 -40.54 -24.28 -16.83
C ILE A 344 -41.21 -23.19 -15.96
N GLY A 345 -42.39 -23.46 -15.40
CA GLY A 345 -43.02 -22.61 -14.39
C GLY A 345 -42.18 -22.41 -13.13
N LEU A 346 -41.54 -23.46 -12.60
CA LEU A 346 -40.63 -23.35 -11.46
C LEU A 346 -39.36 -22.57 -11.78
N ALA A 347 -38.85 -22.66 -13.00
CA ALA A 347 -37.74 -21.82 -13.46
C ALA A 347 -38.10 -20.32 -13.34
N ALA A 348 -39.34 -19.94 -13.69
CA ALA A 348 -39.82 -18.58 -13.51
C ALA A 348 -39.80 -18.17 -12.03
N VAL A 349 -40.30 -19.02 -11.14
CA VAL A 349 -40.35 -18.76 -9.68
C VAL A 349 -38.96 -18.56 -9.08
N GLU A 350 -38.00 -19.39 -9.49
CA GLU A 350 -36.61 -19.30 -9.00
C GLU A 350 -35.86 -18.10 -9.60
N TYR A 351 -36.36 -17.45 -10.66
CA TYR A 351 -35.66 -16.37 -11.34
C TYR A 351 -35.46 -15.09 -10.51
N PRO A 352 -36.50 -14.39 -9.98
CA PRO A 352 -36.26 -13.22 -9.13
C PRO A 352 -35.49 -13.56 -7.85
N ARG A 353 -35.66 -14.78 -7.33
CA ARG A 353 -34.91 -15.32 -6.18
C ARG A 353 -33.42 -15.50 -6.50
N SER A 354 -33.09 -15.92 -7.72
CA SER A 354 -31.71 -16.03 -8.18
C SER A 354 -31.01 -14.67 -8.27
N VAL A 355 -31.71 -13.63 -8.75
CA VAL A 355 -31.15 -12.27 -8.80
C VAL A 355 -31.03 -11.65 -7.40
N ALA A 356 -31.94 -11.96 -6.48
CA ALA A 356 -31.77 -11.59 -5.08
C ALA A 356 -30.52 -12.22 -4.44
N ARG A 357 -30.25 -13.52 -4.70
CA ARG A 357 -29.02 -14.19 -4.22
C ARG A 357 -27.74 -13.64 -4.84
N GLU A 358 -27.79 -13.23 -6.11
CA GLU A 358 -26.69 -12.52 -6.79
C GLU A 358 -26.37 -11.21 -6.07
N GLN A 359 -27.39 -10.37 -5.85
CA GLN A 359 -27.28 -9.12 -5.10
C GLN A 359 -26.76 -9.34 -3.66
N GLU A 360 -27.30 -10.32 -2.92
CA GLU A 360 -26.81 -10.68 -1.58
C GLU A 360 -25.33 -11.08 -1.56
N GLN A 361 -24.84 -11.75 -2.61
CA GLN A 361 -23.45 -12.16 -2.71
C GLN A 361 -22.53 -10.97 -3.02
N ASP A 362 -22.94 -10.06 -3.89
CA ASP A 362 -22.14 -8.88 -4.26
C ASP A 362 -21.96 -7.91 -3.08
N GLU A 363 -22.99 -7.61 -2.29
CA GLU A 363 -22.83 -6.80 -1.07
C GLU A 363 -22.01 -7.50 0.01
N ARG A 364 -22.16 -8.83 0.18
CA ARG A 364 -21.26 -9.60 1.07
C ARG A 364 -19.80 -9.47 0.61
N LEU A 365 -19.54 -9.56 -0.70
CA LEU A 365 -18.19 -9.45 -1.25
C LEU A 365 -17.61 -8.04 -1.07
N LYS A 366 -18.43 -7.01 -1.28
CA LYS A 366 -18.11 -5.58 -1.07
C LYS A 366 -17.80 -5.29 0.40
N ASN A 367 -18.62 -5.78 1.33
CA ASN A 367 -18.41 -5.63 2.77
C ASN A 367 -17.15 -6.37 3.26
N ILE A 368 -16.83 -7.54 2.68
CA ILE A 368 -15.58 -8.27 2.95
C ILE A 368 -14.36 -7.52 2.41
N ARG A 369 -14.44 -6.91 1.22
CA ARG A 369 -13.38 -6.04 0.67
C ARG A 369 -13.13 -4.82 1.57
N LEU A 370 -14.19 -4.21 2.11
CA LEU A 370 -14.11 -3.08 3.04
C LEU A 370 -13.55 -3.48 4.43
N THR A 371 -13.59 -4.75 4.81
CA THR A 371 -13.08 -5.27 6.10
C THR A 371 -11.78 -6.10 5.95
N GLY A 372 -11.11 -6.03 4.80
CA GLY A 372 -9.76 -6.59 4.57
C GLY A 372 -9.61 -8.11 4.73
N SER A 373 -10.69 -8.85 4.96
CA SER A 373 -10.67 -10.20 5.51
C SER A 373 -10.74 -11.27 4.41
N SER A 374 -9.60 -11.52 3.75
CA SER A 374 -9.49 -12.30 2.51
C SER A 374 -9.51 -13.83 2.66
N HIS A 375 -10.53 -14.40 3.31
CA HIS A 375 -10.75 -15.86 3.31
C HIS A 375 -12.23 -16.28 3.12
N LEU A 376 -12.67 -16.32 1.86
CA LEU A 376 -13.82 -17.13 1.43
C LEU A 376 -13.31 -18.42 0.77
N MET A 377 -13.35 -19.55 1.49
CA MET A 377 -13.16 -20.85 0.85
C MET A 377 -14.32 -21.12 -0.13
N PRO A 378 -14.06 -21.52 -1.39
CA PRO A 378 -15.12 -22.00 -2.26
C PRO A 378 -15.67 -23.31 -1.71
N ASN A 379 -16.99 -23.36 -1.46
CA ASN A 379 -17.67 -24.55 -0.97
C ASN A 379 -17.45 -25.74 -1.94
N ARG A 380 -17.08 -26.93 -1.45
CA ARG A 380 -16.66 -28.07 -2.30
C ARG A 380 -17.67 -28.45 -3.39
N LEU A 381 -18.96 -28.25 -3.13
CA LEU A 381 -20.03 -28.47 -4.12
C LEU A 381 -19.93 -27.54 -5.34
N THR A 382 -19.46 -26.29 -5.17
CA THR A 382 -19.28 -25.36 -6.31
C THR A 382 -18.05 -25.70 -7.15
N GLN A 383 -17.03 -26.34 -6.55
CA GLN A 383 -15.89 -26.90 -7.30
C GLN A 383 -16.34 -28.08 -8.18
N PHE A 384 -17.14 -29.00 -7.63
CA PHE A 384 -17.73 -30.10 -8.41
C PHE A 384 -18.58 -29.59 -9.59
N SER A 385 -19.41 -28.57 -9.36
CA SER A 385 -20.21 -27.93 -10.41
C SER A 385 -19.35 -27.32 -11.52
N MET A 386 -18.27 -26.61 -11.17
CA MET A 386 -17.32 -26.04 -12.15
C MET A 386 -16.63 -27.10 -13.00
N THR A 387 -16.16 -28.18 -12.37
CA THR A 387 -15.54 -29.31 -13.09
C THR A 387 -16.55 -30.01 -14.00
N ALA A 388 -17.78 -30.26 -13.52
CA ALA A 388 -18.85 -30.88 -14.31
C ALA A 388 -19.24 -30.01 -15.52
N GLN A 389 -19.48 -28.71 -15.36
CA GLN A 389 -19.81 -27.81 -16.47
C GLN A 389 -18.68 -27.71 -17.52
N THR A 390 -17.43 -27.77 -17.08
CA THR A 390 -16.29 -27.75 -18.01
C THR A 390 -16.20 -29.05 -18.81
N ILE A 391 -16.46 -30.20 -18.16
CA ILE A 391 -16.25 -31.54 -18.73
C ILE A 391 -17.48 -32.08 -19.50
N ALA A 392 -18.70 -31.72 -19.13
CA ALA A 392 -19.93 -32.32 -19.67
C ALA A 392 -20.07 -32.27 -21.21
N PRO A 393 -19.73 -31.17 -21.92
CA PRO A 393 -19.76 -31.16 -23.39
C PRO A 393 -18.80 -32.18 -24.03
N PHE A 394 -17.66 -32.47 -23.39
CA PHE A 394 -16.74 -33.50 -23.87
C PHE A 394 -17.30 -34.90 -23.66
N ILE A 395 -17.95 -35.17 -22.52
CA ILE A 395 -18.58 -36.47 -22.25
C ILE A 395 -19.72 -36.72 -23.24
N LEU A 396 -20.54 -35.69 -23.53
CA LEU A 396 -21.61 -35.77 -24.52
C LEU A 396 -21.07 -36.04 -25.93
N VAL A 397 -20.04 -35.31 -26.38
CA VAL A 397 -19.44 -35.52 -27.71
C VAL A 397 -18.74 -36.87 -27.81
N LEU A 398 -17.89 -37.24 -26.85
CA LEU A 398 -17.19 -38.52 -26.86
C LEU A 398 -18.16 -39.70 -26.76
N GLY A 399 -19.21 -39.59 -25.94
CA GLY A 399 -20.28 -40.59 -25.86
C GLY A 399 -21.05 -40.71 -27.17
N THR A 400 -21.42 -39.59 -27.79
CA THR A 400 -22.10 -39.58 -29.10
C THR A 400 -21.23 -40.21 -30.18
N CYS A 401 -19.96 -39.78 -30.31
CA CYS A 401 -19.04 -40.36 -31.29
C CYS A 401 -18.83 -41.86 -31.03
N ALA A 402 -18.71 -42.30 -29.78
CA ALA A 402 -18.60 -43.73 -29.44
C ALA A 402 -19.86 -44.52 -29.84
N ILE A 403 -21.06 -43.98 -29.61
CA ILE A 403 -22.33 -44.61 -30.02
C ILE A 403 -22.39 -44.75 -31.55
N LEU A 404 -22.12 -43.67 -32.30
CA LEU A 404 -22.11 -43.70 -33.76
C LEU A 404 -21.08 -44.70 -34.32
N LEU A 405 -19.85 -44.68 -33.80
CA LEU A 405 -18.75 -45.52 -34.26
C LEU A 405 -18.83 -46.99 -33.80
N THR A 406 -19.71 -47.33 -32.85
CA THR A 406 -19.87 -48.73 -32.38
C THR A 406 -21.18 -49.39 -32.77
N ASP A 407 -22.23 -48.62 -33.07
CA ASP A 407 -23.56 -49.15 -33.39
C ASP A 407 -24.03 -48.77 -34.80
N VAL A 408 -24.05 -47.48 -35.16
CA VAL A 408 -24.38 -47.05 -36.53
C VAL A 408 -23.37 -47.63 -37.53
N ALA A 409 -22.09 -47.66 -37.18
CA ALA A 409 -21.02 -48.27 -37.99
C ALA A 409 -21.26 -49.75 -38.38
N ARG A 410 -22.05 -50.51 -37.60
CA ARG A 410 -22.39 -51.92 -37.90
C ARG A 410 -23.25 -52.07 -39.17
N HIS A 411 -23.98 -51.02 -39.55
CA HIS A 411 -24.89 -51.02 -40.69
C HIS A 411 -24.14 -50.79 -42.02
N GLY A 412 -22.92 -50.25 -41.97
CA GLY A 412 -22.05 -50.05 -43.12
C GLY A 412 -22.54 -49.05 -44.17
N GLY A 413 -22.01 -49.18 -45.40
CA GLY A 413 -22.43 -48.39 -46.56
C GLY A 413 -22.24 -46.87 -46.41
N SER A 414 -23.13 -46.10 -47.03
CA SER A 414 -23.11 -44.63 -46.98
C SER A 414 -23.46 -44.06 -45.60
N VAL A 415 -24.16 -44.82 -44.76
CA VAL A 415 -24.54 -44.42 -43.40
C VAL A 415 -23.31 -44.32 -42.49
N LEU A 416 -22.36 -45.26 -42.64
CA LEU A 416 -21.05 -45.20 -41.98
C LEU A 416 -20.29 -43.92 -42.36
N ILE A 417 -20.19 -43.60 -43.65
CA ILE A 417 -19.47 -42.39 -44.12
C ILE A 417 -20.10 -41.12 -43.54
N LEU A 418 -21.44 -41.04 -43.47
CA LEU A 418 -22.12 -39.92 -42.84
C LEU A 418 -21.84 -39.85 -41.33
N ALA A 419 -21.84 -40.98 -40.64
CA ALA A 419 -21.55 -41.06 -39.21
C ALA A 419 -20.10 -40.62 -38.89
N ASP A 420 -19.12 -41.05 -39.69
CA ASP A 420 -17.71 -40.65 -39.57
C ASP A 420 -17.53 -39.14 -39.79
N VAL A 421 -18.16 -38.57 -40.82
CA VAL A 421 -18.11 -37.12 -41.10
C VAL A 421 -18.75 -36.30 -39.97
N VAL A 422 -19.88 -36.76 -39.43
CA VAL A 422 -20.54 -36.11 -38.29
C VAL A 422 -19.68 -36.22 -37.02
N ALA A 423 -19.12 -37.39 -36.72
CA ALA A 423 -18.22 -37.59 -35.58
C ALA A 423 -16.97 -36.71 -35.69
N LEU A 424 -16.35 -36.62 -36.87
CA LEU A 424 -15.21 -35.75 -37.15
C LEU A 424 -15.56 -34.27 -36.92
N ALA A 425 -16.73 -33.81 -37.38
CA ALA A 425 -17.19 -32.44 -37.17
C ALA A 425 -17.39 -32.10 -35.68
N LEU A 426 -17.98 -33.01 -34.90
CA LEU A 426 -18.15 -32.84 -33.45
C LEU A 426 -16.79 -32.79 -32.73
N ILE A 427 -15.85 -33.66 -33.10
CA ILE A 427 -14.47 -33.65 -32.58
C ILE A 427 -13.76 -32.33 -32.93
N LEU A 428 -13.94 -31.79 -34.14
CA LEU A 428 -13.35 -30.53 -34.56
C LEU A 428 -13.91 -29.33 -33.78
N ILE A 429 -15.23 -29.28 -33.53
CA ILE A 429 -15.87 -28.28 -32.65
C ILE A 429 -15.25 -28.34 -31.24
N VAL A 430 -15.05 -29.54 -30.70
CA VAL A 430 -14.43 -29.78 -29.39
C VAL A 430 -12.96 -29.32 -29.35
N ILE A 431 -12.18 -29.58 -30.40
CA ILE A 431 -10.80 -29.11 -30.52
C ILE A 431 -10.74 -27.58 -30.60
N ALA A 432 -11.62 -26.95 -31.39
CA ALA A 432 -11.72 -25.49 -31.45
C ALA A 432 -12.10 -24.87 -30.09
N ARG A 433 -13.02 -25.52 -29.34
CA ARG A 433 -13.42 -25.11 -27.98
C ARG A 433 -12.26 -25.18 -26.98
N GLN A 434 -11.40 -26.20 -27.09
CA GLN A 434 -10.16 -26.28 -26.30
C GLN A 434 -9.14 -25.22 -26.70
N ALA A 435 -8.90 -25.01 -27.99
CA ALA A 435 -7.97 -23.98 -28.48
C ALA A 435 -8.38 -22.58 -27.98
N MET A 436 -9.67 -22.23 -28.07
CA MET A 436 -10.20 -20.98 -27.54
C MET A 436 -10.04 -20.87 -26.01
N THR A 437 -10.25 -21.96 -25.27
CA THR A 437 -10.07 -21.99 -23.81
C THR A 437 -8.60 -21.79 -23.41
N LEU A 438 -7.66 -22.37 -24.17
CA LEU A 438 -6.22 -22.19 -23.96
C LEU A 438 -5.75 -20.76 -24.30
N LEU A 439 -6.27 -20.17 -25.38
CA LEU A 439 -6.00 -18.77 -25.75
C LEU A 439 -6.54 -17.79 -24.70
N GLU A 440 -7.77 -18.01 -24.20
CA GLU A 440 -8.39 -17.21 -23.14
C GLU A 440 -7.61 -17.32 -21.82
N ASN A 441 -7.17 -18.54 -21.43
CA ASN A 441 -6.33 -18.76 -20.24
C ASN A 441 -4.95 -18.12 -20.36
N ASN A 442 -4.31 -18.19 -21.54
CA ASN A 442 -3.04 -17.50 -21.80
C ASN A 442 -3.21 -15.97 -21.73
N HIS A 443 -4.31 -15.42 -22.26
CA HIS A 443 -4.60 -13.99 -22.18
C HIS A 443 -4.82 -13.53 -20.73
N LEU A 444 -5.63 -14.25 -19.95
CA LEU A 444 -5.83 -14.00 -18.51
C LEU A 444 -4.52 -14.12 -17.72
N THR A 445 -3.67 -15.10 -18.05
CA THR A 445 -2.35 -15.26 -17.44
C THR A 445 -1.44 -14.07 -17.74
N MET A 446 -1.49 -13.50 -18.95
CA MET A 446 -0.75 -12.28 -19.29
C MET A 446 -1.32 -11.03 -18.62
N GLN A 447 -2.65 -10.91 -18.50
CA GLN A 447 -3.30 -9.83 -17.74
C GLN A 447 -2.87 -9.84 -16.27
N MET A 448 -2.98 -10.98 -15.57
CA MET A 448 -2.53 -11.11 -14.18
C MET A 448 -1.03 -10.84 -14.02
N ARG A 449 -0.19 -11.23 -14.98
CA ARG A 449 1.24 -10.89 -14.99
C ARG A 449 1.46 -9.37 -15.16
N GLY A 450 0.65 -8.70 -15.98
CA GLY A 450 0.65 -7.24 -16.11
C GLY A 450 0.28 -6.53 -14.81
N GLU A 451 -0.84 -6.90 -14.20
CA GLU A 451 -1.28 -6.35 -12.91
C GLU A 451 -0.27 -6.62 -11.79
N LEU A 452 0.32 -7.83 -11.72
CA LEU A 452 1.39 -8.14 -10.78
C LEU A 452 2.66 -7.31 -11.00
N VAL A 453 2.98 -6.92 -12.24
CA VAL A 453 4.11 -6.01 -12.53
C VAL A 453 3.78 -4.57 -12.15
N ILE A 454 2.53 -4.13 -12.35
CA ILE A 454 2.07 -2.79 -11.93
C ILE A 454 2.07 -2.68 -10.40
N SER A 455 1.42 -3.61 -9.69
CA SER A 455 1.36 -3.63 -8.23
C SER A 455 2.74 -3.79 -7.58
N ARG A 456 3.67 -4.56 -8.19
CA ARG A 456 5.08 -4.59 -7.76
C ARG A 456 5.81 -3.26 -7.97
N ARG A 457 5.51 -2.51 -9.03
CA ARG A 457 6.08 -1.16 -9.25
C ARG A 457 5.54 -0.17 -8.23
N GLU A 458 4.24 -0.18 -7.95
CA GLU A 458 3.61 0.65 -6.91
C GLU A 458 4.26 0.38 -5.54
N LEU A 459 4.34 -0.89 -5.12
CA LEU A 459 5.06 -1.29 -3.89
C LEU A 459 6.54 -0.88 -3.87
N GLN A 460 7.22 -0.86 -5.02
CA GLN A 460 8.61 -0.39 -5.12
C GLN A 460 8.71 1.14 -5.03
N VAL A 461 7.73 1.89 -5.52
CA VAL A 461 7.68 3.36 -5.39
C VAL A 461 7.39 3.75 -3.94
N THR A 462 6.33 3.22 -3.33
CA THR A 462 5.98 3.52 -1.92
C THR A 462 7.09 3.10 -0.96
N ARG A 463 7.83 2.02 -1.26
CA ARG A 463 9.01 1.66 -0.46
C ARG A 463 10.16 2.64 -0.62
N ARG A 464 10.44 3.15 -1.83
CA ARG A 464 11.45 4.21 -2.03
C ARG A 464 11.08 5.50 -1.32
N GLU A 465 9.80 5.91 -1.39
CA GLU A 465 9.30 7.09 -0.68
C GLU A 465 9.50 6.96 0.84
N ALA A 466 9.29 5.76 1.40
CA ALA A 466 9.59 5.46 2.81
C ALA A 466 11.11 5.43 3.12
N ASP A 467 11.92 4.82 2.26
CA ASP A 467 13.39 4.77 2.40
C ASP A 467 14.02 6.19 2.27
N GLU A 468 13.43 7.08 1.46
CA GLU A 468 13.84 8.49 1.33
C GLU A 468 13.35 9.35 2.50
N ALA A 469 12.12 9.15 2.98
CA ALA A 469 11.59 9.84 4.15
C ALA A 469 12.38 9.51 5.44
N THR A 470 12.74 8.24 5.64
CA THR A 470 13.56 7.81 6.79
C THR A 470 14.99 8.38 6.74
N ARG A 471 15.62 8.43 5.56
CA ARG A 471 16.91 9.14 5.39
C ARG A 471 16.80 10.63 5.70
N SER A 472 15.79 11.31 5.17
CA SER A 472 15.57 12.74 5.47
C SER A 472 15.33 13.01 6.96
N ALA A 473 14.71 12.07 7.69
CA ALA A 473 14.57 12.16 9.14
C ALA A 473 15.92 11.97 9.86
N GLN A 474 16.73 10.98 9.45
CA GLN A 474 18.06 10.74 10.01
C GLN A 474 19.03 11.92 9.77
N ASP A 475 19.06 12.48 8.56
CA ASP A 475 19.88 13.64 8.22
C ASP A 475 19.50 14.88 9.05
N LYS A 476 18.20 15.08 9.31
CA LYS A 476 17.71 16.16 10.18
C LYS A 476 18.14 15.97 11.64
N GLN A 477 17.96 14.78 12.19
CA GLN A 477 18.37 14.50 13.58
C GLN A 477 19.89 14.67 13.75
N ALA A 478 20.70 14.17 12.82
CA ALA A 478 22.15 14.35 12.83
C ALA A 478 22.58 15.83 12.70
N MET A 479 21.82 16.64 11.95
CA MET A 479 22.02 18.09 11.88
C MET A 479 21.67 18.78 13.22
N GLU A 480 20.55 18.41 13.86
CA GLU A 480 20.13 19.00 15.14
C GLU A 480 21.12 18.66 16.27
N GLU A 481 21.56 17.41 16.37
CA GLU A 481 22.60 16.97 17.33
C GLU A 481 23.93 17.70 17.09
N GLY A 482 24.35 17.83 15.83
CA GLY A 482 25.58 18.56 15.48
C GLY A 482 25.50 20.07 15.76
N ILE A 483 24.34 20.71 15.54
CA ILE A 483 24.10 22.12 15.90
C ILE A 483 24.15 22.30 17.43
N ALA A 484 23.55 21.39 18.20
CA ALA A 484 23.61 21.43 19.66
C ALA A 484 25.05 21.31 20.18
N ALA A 485 25.85 20.38 19.63
CA ALA A 485 27.26 20.23 19.99
C ALA A 485 28.11 21.46 19.63
N LEU A 486 27.91 22.03 18.44
CA LEU A 486 28.57 23.30 18.04
C LEU A 486 28.21 24.45 18.96
N ARG A 487 26.93 24.55 19.37
CA ARG A 487 26.43 25.61 20.27
C ARG A 487 27.07 25.53 21.66
N GLU A 488 27.20 24.33 22.24
CA GLU A 488 27.87 24.20 23.56
C GLU A 488 29.37 24.46 23.48
N VAL A 489 30.06 24.06 22.40
CA VAL A 489 31.47 24.40 22.21
C VAL A 489 31.66 25.92 22.07
N HIS A 490 30.80 26.59 21.30
CA HIS A 490 30.80 28.05 21.22
C HIS A 490 30.53 28.69 22.60
N ALA A 491 29.60 28.14 23.39
CA ALA A 491 29.31 28.61 24.74
C ALA A 491 30.48 28.39 25.72
N ARG A 492 31.25 27.29 25.61
CA ARG A 492 32.49 27.08 26.37
C ARG A 492 33.58 28.10 26.02
N VAL A 493 33.78 28.34 24.72
CA VAL A 493 34.73 29.34 24.21
C VAL A 493 34.37 30.74 24.71
N ALA A 494 33.09 31.10 24.70
CA ALA A 494 32.60 32.38 25.25
C ALA A 494 32.79 32.50 26.78
N ARG A 495 32.93 31.38 27.49
CA ARG A 495 33.30 31.32 28.93
C ARG A 495 34.82 31.30 29.16
N GLY A 496 35.64 31.48 28.11
CA GLY A 496 37.10 31.52 28.18
C GLY A 496 37.81 30.17 27.98
N ASP A 497 37.09 29.08 27.73
CA ASP A 497 37.69 27.77 27.48
C ASP A 497 38.15 27.63 26.02
N ILE A 498 39.39 28.08 25.77
CA ILE A 498 40.06 27.99 24.45
C ILE A 498 40.53 26.56 24.12
N ILE A 499 40.31 25.58 25.01
CA ILE A 499 40.71 24.17 24.84
C ILE A 499 39.53 23.33 24.33
N ALA A 500 38.28 23.80 24.48
CA ALA A 500 37.10 23.20 23.86
C ALA A 500 37.28 23.01 22.34
N ARG A 501 36.80 21.89 21.79
CA ARG A 501 36.85 21.60 20.34
C ARG A 501 35.52 21.00 19.87
N ALA A 502 35.11 21.36 18.66
CA ALA A 502 33.91 20.85 18.00
C ALA A 502 34.12 19.41 17.48
N PRO A 503 33.14 18.50 17.66
CA PRO A 503 33.26 17.13 17.19
C PRO A 503 33.19 17.07 15.66
N THR A 504 34.18 16.42 15.04
CA THR A 504 34.29 16.28 13.58
C THR A 504 33.55 15.05 13.07
N VAL A 505 32.23 15.01 13.30
CA VAL A 505 31.36 13.96 12.75
C VAL A 505 31.19 14.16 11.24
N SER A 506 31.22 13.09 10.46
CA SER A 506 30.97 13.13 9.01
C SER A 506 29.54 13.57 8.71
N GLY A 507 29.38 14.76 8.13
CA GLY A 507 28.08 15.35 7.82
C GLY A 507 28.18 16.79 7.32
N PRO A 508 27.05 17.46 7.03
CA PRO A 508 27.02 18.81 6.45
C PRO A 508 27.67 19.89 7.33
N LEU A 509 27.78 19.64 8.64
CA LEU A 509 28.36 20.57 9.62
C LEU A 509 29.88 20.44 9.77
N LEU A 510 30.51 19.43 9.15
CA LEU A 510 31.95 19.18 9.24
C LEU A 510 32.82 20.41 8.86
N PRO A 511 32.52 21.18 7.79
CA PRO A 511 33.30 22.38 7.46
C PRO A 511 33.23 23.47 8.54
N ILE A 512 32.11 23.56 9.27
CA ILE A 512 31.89 24.53 10.35
C ILE A 512 32.61 24.10 11.62
N ALA A 513 32.57 22.80 11.96
CA ALA A 513 33.33 22.24 13.06
C ALA A 513 34.86 22.40 12.83
N MET A 514 35.33 22.15 11.61
CA MET A 514 36.74 22.34 11.25
C MET A 514 37.16 23.82 11.28
N SER A 515 36.36 24.74 10.74
CA SER A 515 36.72 26.17 10.74
C SER A 515 36.72 26.78 12.16
N LEU A 516 35.79 26.35 13.03
CA LEU A 516 35.78 26.73 14.44
C LEU A 516 37.03 26.19 15.19
N ASN A 517 37.40 24.93 14.97
CA ASN A 517 38.62 24.36 15.57
C ASN A 517 39.89 25.09 15.10
N LEU A 518 40.02 25.36 13.80
CA LEU A 518 41.14 26.15 13.24
C LEU A 518 41.20 27.59 13.79
N MET A 519 40.03 28.22 14.04
CA MET A 519 39.96 29.53 14.68
C MET A 519 40.48 29.47 16.12
N LEU A 520 40.13 28.41 16.88
CA LEU A 520 40.56 28.22 18.26
C LEU A 520 42.05 27.89 18.39
N ASP A 521 42.59 27.08 17.48
CA ASP A 521 44.03 26.83 17.39
C ASP A 521 44.79 28.14 17.09
N ARG A 522 44.25 28.99 16.20
CA ARG A 522 44.83 30.30 15.89
C ARG A 522 44.74 31.28 17.06
N ILE A 523 43.65 31.30 17.83
CA ILE A 523 43.51 32.11 19.06
C ILE A 523 44.51 31.63 20.12
N SER A 524 44.64 30.32 20.32
CA SER A 524 45.63 29.74 21.24
C SER A 524 47.06 30.13 20.86
N ALA A 525 47.42 30.02 19.57
CA ALA A 525 48.74 30.44 19.07
C ALA A 525 48.98 31.96 19.21
N LEU A 526 47.95 32.80 19.08
CA LEU A 526 48.05 34.24 19.32
C LEU A 526 48.22 34.57 20.80
N SER A 527 47.51 33.89 21.70
CA SER A 527 47.67 34.01 23.15
C SER A 527 49.08 33.63 23.61
N GLN A 528 49.61 32.51 23.11
CA GLN A 528 50.99 32.09 23.37
C GLN A 528 52.04 33.10 22.85
N ARG A 529 51.80 33.72 21.68
CA ARG A 529 52.66 34.81 21.18
C ARG A 529 52.59 36.05 22.07
N GLY A 530 51.39 36.42 22.54
CA GLY A 530 51.21 37.52 23.50
C GLY A 530 52.06 37.32 24.75
N ALA A 531 51.91 36.16 25.41
CA ALA A 531 52.71 35.81 26.59
C ALA A 531 54.23 35.82 26.33
N LYS A 532 54.69 35.43 25.13
CA LYS A 532 56.12 35.55 24.76
C LYS A 532 56.56 37.02 24.61
N TYR A 533 55.71 37.90 24.08
CA TYR A 533 56.00 39.34 24.03
C TYR A 533 56.03 39.96 25.43
N ASP A 534 55.10 39.60 26.31
CA ASP A 534 55.09 40.09 27.70
C ASP A 534 56.37 39.69 28.46
N GLN A 535 56.81 38.42 28.31
CA GLN A 535 58.09 37.95 28.84
C GLN A 535 59.28 38.75 28.27
N LEU A 536 59.33 38.97 26.95
CA LEU A 536 60.40 39.73 26.32
C LEU A 536 60.44 41.19 26.83
N THR A 537 59.26 41.82 27.01
CA THR A 537 59.14 43.16 27.58
C THR A 537 59.64 43.21 29.02
N GLN A 538 59.40 42.17 29.82
CA GLN A 538 59.91 42.08 31.19
C GLN A 538 61.45 41.90 31.22
N GLU A 539 62.02 41.08 30.34
CA GLU A 539 63.47 40.92 30.22
C GLU A 539 64.17 42.20 29.70
N CYS A 540 63.56 42.93 28.75
CA CYS A 540 64.09 44.22 28.30
C CYS A 540 64.17 45.27 29.42
N ARG A 541 63.22 45.29 30.37
CA ARG A 541 63.28 46.20 31.55
C ARG A 541 64.44 45.84 32.48
N LEU A 542 64.66 44.55 32.74
CA LEU A 542 65.79 44.09 33.55
C LEU A 542 67.14 44.42 32.89
N LEU A 543 67.20 44.36 31.56
CA LEU A 543 68.39 44.73 30.80
C LEU A 543 68.65 46.24 30.85
N GLN A 544 67.61 47.08 30.71
CA GLN A 544 67.73 48.53 30.86
C GLN A 544 68.27 48.91 32.25
N GLU A 545 67.72 48.33 33.32
CA GLU A 545 68.19 48.59 34.69
C GLU A 545 69.68 48.20 34.89
N GLY A 546 70.12 47.10 34.27
CA GLY A 546 71.53 46.69 34.29
C GLY A 546 72.47 47.62 33.52
N VAL A 547 71.99 48.22 32.42
CA VAL A 547 72.74 49.24 31.66
C VAL A 547 72.85 50.55 32.46
N ASP A 548 71.76 50.99 33.08
CA ASP A 548 71.74 52.21 33.89
C ASP A 548 72.65 52.09 35.13
N ARG A 549 72.75 50.89 35.73
CA ARG A 549 73.72 50.60 36.81
C ARG A 549 75.17 50.63 36.32
N LEU A 550 75.46 50.06 35.15
CA LEU A 550 76.79 50.11 34.54
C LEU A 550 77.24 51.56 34.25
N GLY A 551 76.31 52.40 33.77
CA GLY A 551 76.55 53.83 33.55
C GLY A 551 76.87 54.62 34.81
N GLN A 552 76.44 54.14 35.98
CA GLN A 552 76.75 54.71 37.30
C GLN A 552 78.06 54.17 37.91
N GLY A 553 78.78 53.29 37.19
CA GLY A 553 80.02 52.68 37.64
C GLY A 553 79.83 51.51 38.63
N LEU A 554 78.61 50.98 38.75
CA LEU A 554 78.26 49.82 39.57
C LEU A 554 78.20 48.53 38.72
N PRO A 555 78.33 47.34 39.33
CA PRO A 555 78.09 46.09 38.61
C PRO A 555 76.64 46.02 38.07
N PRO A 556 76.43 45.51 36.84
CA PRO A 556 75.13 45.53 36.16
C PRO A 556 74.10 44.56 36.77
N TRP A 557 74.52 43.65 37.67
CA TRP A 557 73.66 42.75 38.43
C TRP A 557 74.08 42.73 39.90
N SER A 558 73.12 42.54 40.81
CA SER A 558 73.46 42.40 42.24
C SER A 558 74.15 41.05 42.53
N PRO A 559 75.02 40.94 43.56
CA PRO A 559 75.78 39.72 43.83
C PRO A 559 74.95 38.44 44.08
N ASN A 560 73.66 38.59 44.44
CA ASN A 560 72.73 37.48 44.69
C ASN A 560 71.78 37.20 43.50
N GLN A 561 71.83 37.99 42.42
CA GLN A 561 71.02 37.72 41.23
C GLN A 561 71.69 36.69 40.31
N GLN A 562 71.00 35.57 40.08
CA GLN A 562 71.35 34.67 38.98
C GLN A 562 71.07 35.37 37.64
N MET A 563 72.02 35.26 36.70
CA MET A 563 71.91 35.87 35.37
C MET A 563 70.65 35.35 34.64
N PRO A 564 69.79 36.22 34.07
CA PRO A 564 68.59 35.78 33.36
C PRO A 564 68.90 34.79 32.23
N GLN A 565 68.19 33.65 32.22
CA GLN A 565 68.34 32.61 31.20
C GLN A 565 67.13 32.48 30.27
N GLY A 566 66.13 33.36 30.40
CA GLY A 566 64.79 33.23 29.80
C GLY A 566 64.75 33.34 28.28
N ALA A 567 65.25 34.45 27.71
CA ALA A 567 65.31 34.63 26.26
C ALA A 567 66.71 34.35 25.69
N THR A 568 66.79 33.41 24.75
CA THR A 568 67.99 33.17 23.92
C THR A 568 68.41 34.40 23.13
N GLU A 569 67.45 35.25 22.75
CA GLU A 569 67.63 36.41 21.88
C GLU A 569 68.37 37.58 22.57
N LEU A 570 68.19 37.76 23.90
CA LEU A 570 68.88 38.80 24.68
C LEU A 570 70.19 38.32 25.34
N ARG A 571 70.46 37.01 25.33
CA ARG A 571 71.62 36.38 25.98
C ARG A 571 72.96 36.94 25.51
N SER A 572 73.08 37.33 24.23
CA SER A 572 74.27 37.97 23.66
C SER A 572 74.58 39.32 24.32
N VAL A 573 73.55 40.11 24.62
CA VAL A 573 73.67 41.45 25.22
C VAL A 573 74.05 41.35 26.70
N TYR A 574 73.44 40.42 27.45
CA TYR A 574 73.85 40.11 28.83
C TYR A 574 75.32 39.66 28.90
N LEU A 575 75.79 38.81 27.99
CA LEU A 575 77.20 38.41 27.92
C LEU A 575 78.14 39.56 27.53
N GLY A 576 77.69 40.49 26.68
CA GLY A 576 78.43 41.70 26.31
C GLY A 576 78.69 42.61 27.52
N LEU A 577 77.67 42.86 28.34
CA LEU A 577 77.78 43.65 29.58
C LEU A 577 78.79 43.02 30.57
N ALA A 578 78.76 41.69 30.73
CA ALA A 578 79.70 40.96 31.59
C ALA A 578 81.17 41.10 31.11
N HIS A 579 81.38 41.19 29.80
CA HIS A 579 82.72 41.36 29.23
C HIS A 579 83.25 42.79 29.45
N ILE A 580 82.39 43.82 29.35
CA ILE A 580 82.75 45.21 29.61
C ILE A 580 83.15 45.41 31.08
N GLN A 581 82.40 44.84 32.03
CA GLN A 581 82.74 44.89 33.46
C GLN A 581 84.14 44.31 33.73
N ARG A 582 84.44 43.10 33.25
CA ARG A 582 85.76 42.46 33.45
C ARG A 582 86.91 43.28 32.86
N ARG A 583 86.66 44.00 31.76
CA ARG A 583 87.64 44.89 31.13
C ARG A 583 87.89 46.15 31.96
N GLN A 584 86.84 46.78 32.51
CA GLN A 584 86.95 47.88 33.48
C GLN A 584 87.80 47.47 34.69
N GLU A 585 87.42 46.39 35.38
CA GLU A 585 88.18 45.87 36.54
C GLU A 585 89.65 45.58 36.20
N GLY A 586 89.91 44.97 35.04
CA GLY A 586 91.25 44.67 34.57
C GLY A 586 92.10 45.90 34.28
N GLN A 587 91.50 47.04 33.91
CA GLN A 587 92.21 48.30 33.74
C GLN A 587 92.50 48.97 35.09
N TRP A 588 91.52 49.02 36.01
CA TRP A 588 91.72 49.61 37.34
C TRP A 588 92.80 48.90 38.15
N ARG A 589 92.84 47.55 38.15
CA ARG A 589 93.89 46.79 38.85
C ARG A 589 95.29 47.07 38.29
N ARG A 590 95.43 47.31 36.97
CA ARG A 590 96.71 47.68 36.34
C ARG A 590 97.16 49.08 36.74
N ILE A 591 96.24 50.05 36.77
CA ILE A 591 96.52 51.44 37.18
C ILE A 591 96.97 51.48 38.65
N ALA A 592 96.26 50.79 39.54
CA ALA A 592 96.64 50.68 40.96
C ALA A 592 98.03 50.04 41.15
N GLY A 593 98.33 48.96 40.42
CA GLY A 593 99.65 48.32 40.47
C GLY A 593 100.80 49.21 39.98
N ALA A 594 100.57 50.01 38.94
CA ALA A 594 101.56 50.97 38.43
C ALA A 594 101.79 52.13 39.41
N LEU A 595 100.74 52.69 40.01
CA LEU A 595 100.86 53.73 41.05
C LEU A 595 101.61 53.19 42.29
N GLY A 596 101.34 51.93 42.67
CA GLY A 596 102.04 51.26 43.77
C GLY A 596 103.55 51.06 43.54
N SER A 597 104.00 50.84 42.29
CA SER A 597 105.44 50.74 42.01
C SER A 597 106.13 52.09 42.00
N ILE A 598 105.47 53.15 41.51
CA ILE A 598 105.99 54.53 41.52
C ILE A 598 106.15 55.05 42.96
N ASN A 599 105.16 54.85 43.82
CA ASN A 599 105.24 55.28 45.23
C ASN A 599 106.43 54.61 45.97
N ASN A 600 106.65 53.31 45.72
CA ASN A 600 107.82 52.56 46.21
C ASN A 600 109.18 52.99 45.60
N LEU A 601 109.18 53.79 44.54
CA LEU A 601 110.37 54.43 43.98
C LEU A 601 110.60 55.81 44.62
N THR A 602 109.55 56.64 44.70
CA THR A 602 109.54 57.95 45.36
C THR A 602 110.02 57.84 46.81
N ARG A 603 109.54 56.85 47.57
CA ARG A 603 109.94 56.64 48.97
C ARG A 603 111.44 56.35 49.13
N ARG A 604 112.05 55.57 48.21
CA ARG A 604 113.50 55.28 48.25
C ARG A 604 114.35 56.50 47.88
N ILE A 605 113.86 57.35 47.00
CA ILE A 605 114.51 58.62 46.67
C ILE A 605 114.49 59.54 47.91
N HIS A 606 113.36 59.62 48.63
CA HIS A 606 113.27 60.34 49.90
C HIS A 606 114.22 59.77 50.98
N GLU A 607 114.26 58.44 51.14
CA GLU A 607 115.19 57.75 52.07
C GLU A 607 116.65 58.12 51.77
N ALA A 608 117.11 57.98 50.54
CA ALA A 608 118.49 58.29 50.14
C ALA A 608 118.84 59.79 50.28
N LEU A 609 117.90 60.70 50.00
CA LEU A 609 118.11 62.15 50.20
C LEU A 609 118.30 62.51 51.69
N ASN A 610 117.62 61.81 52.60
CA ASN A 610 117.82 61.99 54.04
C ASN A 610 119.14 61.38 54.55
N GLU A 611 119.59 60.26 54.00
CA GLU A 611 120.93 59.72 54.31
C GLU A 611 122.04 60.70 53.90
N ILE A 612 121.94 61.28 52.71
CA ILE A 612 122.86 62.34 52.25
C ILE A 612 122.85 63.53 53.21
N LYS A 613 121.67 63.98 53.64
CA LYS A 613 121.47 65.10 54.60
C LYS A 613 122.10 64.83 55.97
N GLN A 614 122.21 63.57 56.39
CA GLN A 614 122.78 63.18 57.69
C GLN A 614 124.29 62.84 57.63
N SER A 615 124.89 62.82 56.44
CA SER A 615 126.31 62.47 56.27
C SER A 615 127.28 63.47 56.94
N SER A 616 128.44 62.97 57.38
CA SER A 616 129.47 63.73 58.12
C SER A 616 130.13 64.86 57.33
N LEU A 617 130.07 64.80 55.99
CA LEU A 617 130.48 65.86 55.08
C LEU A 617 129.63 67.12 55.29
N PHE A 618 128.30 66.99 55.36
CA PHE A 618 127.40 68.13 55.49
C PHE A 618 127.31 68.72 56.90
N THR A 619 127.78 68.02 57.94
CA THR A 619 127.70 68.49 59.33
C THR A 619 128.90 69.34 59.78
N SER A 620 130.06 69.22 59.13
CA SER A 620 131.33 69.78 59.64
C SER A 620 131.84 71.06 58.95
N GLN A 621 131.40 71.39 57.74
CA GLN A 621 131.84 72.61 57.03
C GLN A 621 130.91 73.80 57.22
N ALA A 622 131.44 74.88 57.81
CA ALA A 622 130.69 76.07 58.23
C ALA A 622 130.10 76.95 57.11
N ASN A 623 130.44 76.70 55.83
CA ASN A 623 129.99 77.50 54.68
C ASN A 623 128.90 76.85 53.81
N ALA A 624 128.45 75.62 54.12
CA ALA A 624 127.56 74.82 53.26
C ALA A 624 126.05 75.21 53.30
N ASN A 625 125.73 76.50 53.45
CA ASN A 625 124.35 76.95 53.65
C ASN A 625 123.48 76.83 52.38
N PHE A 626 124.02 77.10 51.20
CA PHE A 626 123.26 77.04 49.95
C PHE A 626 122.86 75.60 49.57
N GLU A 627 123.80 74.67 49.68
CA GLU A 627 123.59 73.26 49.33
C GLU A 627 122.55 72.60 50.24
N ARG A 628 122.61 72.88 51.55
CA ARG A 628 121.56 72.48 52.50
C ARG A 628 120.19 73.02 52.07
N MET A 629 120.08 74.30 51.71
CA MET A 629 118.82 74.91 51.26
C MET A 629 118.26 74.25 49.98
N VAL A 630 119.12 73.88 49.03
CA VAL A 630 118.72 73.16 47.82
C VAL A 630 118.24 71.75 48.15
N LEU A 631 118.98 70.99 48.97
CA LEU A 631 118.60 69.63 49.37
C LEU A 631 117.26 69.63 50.11
N ASP A 632 117.06 70.58 51.03
CA ASP A 632 115.83 70.75 51.79
C ASP A 632 114.62 71.14 50.90
N ARG A 633 114.87 71.82 49.77
CA ARG A 633 113.85 72.06 48.74
C ARG A 633 113.52 70.78 47.98
N VAL A 634 114.52 70.01 47.53
CA VAL A 634 114.29 68.76 46.79
C VAL A 634 113.49 67.75 47.63
N ILE A 635 113.79 67.62 48.93
CA ILE A 635 113.03 66.77 49.85
C ILE A 635 111.55 67.19 49.89
N ARG A 636 111.25 68.50 50.04
CA ARG A 636 109.86 69.00 50.04
C ARG A 636 109.10 68.76 48.72
N GLU A 637 109.77 68.86 47.57
CA GLU A 637 109.15 68.55 46.27
C GLU A 637 108.84 67.04 46.14
N VAL A 638 109.69 66.18 46.72
CA VAL A 638 109.46 64.72 46.80
C VAL A 638 108.32 64.38 47.77
N ASP A 639 108.20 65.09 48.90
CA ASP A 639 107.10 64.92 49.86
C ASP A 639 105.74 65.29 49.22
N LEU A 640 105.68 66.43 48.52
CA LEU A 640 104.48 66.85 47.77
C LEU A 640 104.10 65.83 46.68
N LEU A 641 105.09 65.25 45.99
CA LEU A 641 104.86 64.15 45.03
C LEU A 641 104.28 62.90 45.69
N GLN A 642 104.75 62.55 46.90
CA GLN A 642 104.27 61.39 47.64
C GLN A 642 102.84 61.62 48.20
N GLU A 643 102.53 62.84 48.66
CA GLU A 643 101.17 63.23 49.08
C GLU A 643 100.17 63.24 47.91
N GLN A 644 100.57 63.76 46.74
CA GLN A 644 99.78 63.69 45.50
C GLN A 644 99.46 62.23 45.12
N GLN A 645 100.46 61.34 45.12
CA GLN A 645 100.28 59.93 44.78
C GLN A 645 99.37 59.20 45.78
N ASN A 646 99.52 59.46 47.09
CA ASN A 646 98.67 58.86 48.13
C ASN A 646 97.21 59.31 48.00
N ASN A 647 96.95 60.58 47.67
CA ASN A 647 95.60 61.07 47.40
C ASN A 647 94.95 60.38 46.19
N ILE A 648 95.69 60.22 45.08
CA ILE A 648 95.20 59.49 43.89
C ILE A 648 94.91 58.02 44.23
N MET A 649 95.80 57.36 44.98
CA MET A 649 95.60 55.98 45.42
C MET A 649 94.36 55.83 46.31
N GLY A 650 94.13 56.79 47.22
CA GLY A 650 92.92 56.86 48.04
C GLY A 650 91.62 56.98 47.23
N GLN A 651 91.61 57.77 46.15
CA GLN A 651 90.44 57.88 45.26
C GLN A 651 90.15 56.56 44.53
N VAL A 652 91.18 55.84 44.06
CA VAL A 652 91.03 54.52 43.41
C VAL A 652 90.58 53.44 44.41
N SER A 653 90.96 53.56 45.69
CA SER A 653 90.44 52.70 46.76
C SER A 653 89.00 53.04 47.15
N GLN A 654 88.58 54.31 47.11
CA GLN A 654 87.20 54.70 47.44
C GLN A 654 86.18 54.28 46.37
N SER A 655 86.55 54.28 45.09
CA SER A 655 85.66 53.77 44.03
C SER A 655 85.39 52.26 44.16
N THR A 656 86.38 51.49 44.64
CA THR A 656 86.24 50.04 44.88
C THR A 656 85.58 49.71 46.23
N LEU A 657 85.79 50.49 47.29
CA LEU A 657 85.11 50.30 48.59
C LEU A 657 83.64 50.75 48.61
N ARG A 658 83.19 51.50 47.60
CA ARG A 658 81.77 51.87 47.47
C ARG A 658 80.86 50.64 47.23
N ASP A 659 81.42 49.62 46.59
CA ASP A 659 80.78 48.33 46.27
C ASP A 659 80.47 47.52 47.56
N GLU A 660 81.33 47.60 48.59
CA GLU A 660 81.08 46.92 49.86
C GLU A 660 80.08 47.66 50.75
N ARG A 661 80.03 49.01 50.73
CA ARG A 661 79.06 49.75 51.58
C ARG A 661 77.61 49.61 51.13
N GLN A 662 77.32 49.34 49.85
CA GLN A 662 75.97 48.97 49.42
C GLN A 662 75.55 47.56 49.87
N LYS A 663 76.50 46.69 50.21
CA LYS A 663 76.26 45.30 50.62
C LYS A 663 75.60 45.17 51.99
N ASN A 664 75.77 46.16 52.88
CA ASN A 664 75.23 46.15 54.25
C ASN A 664 73.97 47.01 54.46
N THR A 665 73.42 47.63 53.40
CA THR A 665 72.17 48.42 53.50
C THR A 665 70.99 47.83 52.71
N GLY A 666 71.17 46.67 52.07
CA GLY A 666 70.11 46.00 51.29
C GLY A 666 69.09 45.21 52.13
N ASP A 667 69.49 44.69 53.30
CA ASP A 667 68.70 43.71 54.07
C ASP A 667 67.55 44.31 54.89
N ALA A 668 67.26 45.62 54.75
CA ALA A 668 66.44 46.37 55.70
C ALA A 668 65.23 47.14 55.12
N GLN A 669 64.65 46.72 53.98
CA GLN A 669 63.23 46.98 53.64
C GLN A 669 62.79 46.28 52.32
N TYR A 670 62.04 45.17 52.42
CA TYR A 670 60.96 44.82 51.46
C TYR A 670 60.12 43.62 51.94
N GLN A 671 59.24 43.84 52.93
CA GLN A 671 58.08 42.95 53.13
C GLN A 671 56.98 43.35 52.14
N GLN A 672 56.81 42.59 51.06
CA GLN A 672 55.66 42.75 50.17
C GLN A 672 54.44 41.97 50.71
N PRO A 673 53.25 42.59 50.78
CA PRO A 673 52.02 41.90 51.18
C PRO A 673 51.45 41.08 50.02
N VAL A 674 50.84 39.93 50.34
CA VAL A 674 50.12 39.09 49.39
C VAL A 674 48.94 39.84 48.76
N ARG A 675 48.81 39.81 47.43
CA ARG A 675 47.57 40.17 46.72
C ARG A 675 47.00 38.97 45.98
N GLN A 676 45.80 38.56 46.38
CA GLN A 676 44.93 37.70 45.58
C GLN A 676 44.30 38.54 44.45
N PRO A 677 44.10 37.99 43.24
CA PRO A 677 43.23 38.60 42.25
C PRO A 677 41.75 38.34 42.60
N ARG A 678 40.95 39.41 42.61
CA ARG A 678 39.48 39.35 42.61
C ARG A 678 38.96 40.08 41.36
N THR A 679 37.75 39.76 40.95
CA THR A 679 37.20 40.02 39.61
C THR A 679 36.67 41.44 39.39
N ASP A 680 36.30 41.70 38.13
CA ASP A 680 35.32 42.69 37.66
C ASP A 680 35.66 44.18 37.64
N ALA A 681 36.06 44.66 36.46
CA ALA A 681 35.43 45.81 35.79
C ALA A 681 35.73 45.80 34.29
N ALA A 682 34.77 46.17 33.43
CA ALA A 682 34.96 46.24 31.99
C ALA A 682 35.30 47.66 31.51
N HIS A 683 36.18 47.77 30.51
CA HIS A 683 36.37 48.99 29.72
C HIS A 683 36.11 48.72 28.22
N PRO A 684 35.33 49.56 27.53
CA PRO A 684 34.98 49.33 26.13
C PRO A 684 36.10 49.79 25.18
N VAL A 685 36.48 48.92 24.23
CA VAL A 685 37.32 49.31 23.09
C VAL A 685 36.41 49.71 21.92
N ARG A 686 36.67 50.89 21.36
CA ARG A 686 35.85 51.54 20.32
C ARG A 686 36.19 50.97 18.93
N PRO A 687 35.23 50.52 18.11
CA PRO A 687 35.50 50.11 16.73
C PRO A 687 35.94 51.30 15.86
N LEU A 688 36.89 51.06 14.96
CA LEU A 688 37.22 51.93 13.84
C LEU A 688 36.73 51.27 12.54
N LEU A 689 35.62 51.76 12.00
CA LEU A 689 35.16 51.71 10.59
C LEU A 689 33.81 52.49 10.50
N PRO A 690 33.41 53.01 9.32
CA PRO A 690 32.27 53.93 9.20
C PRO A 690 30.90 53.21 9.17
N ALA A 691 29.83 54.01 9.30
CA ALA A 691 28.47 53.53 9.54
C ALA A 691 27.73 53.02 8.30
N GLU A 692 26.92 51.97 8.48
CA GLU A 692 25.80 51.66 7.59
C GLU A 692 24.66 52.66 7.81
N SER A 693 24.20 53.31 6.75
CA SER A 693 23.01 54.18 6.78
C SER A 693 22.02 53.90 5.65
N GLU A 694 21.99 52.68 5.12
CA GLU A 694 21.17 52.36 3.93
C GLU A 694 20.66 50.90 3.83
N LEU A 695 20.30 50.25 4.96
CA LEU A 695 19.68 48.91 4.91
C LEU A 695 18.45 48.67 5.82
N SER A 696 17.82 49.74 6.33
CA SER A 696 16.65 49.67 7.22
C SER A 696 15.37 50.23 6.60
N ARG A 697 15.23 50.19 5.26
CA ARG A 697 14.11 50.81 4.52
C ARG A 697 13.46 49.93 3.42
N ALA A 698 13.56 48.61 3.56
CA ALA A 698 13.10 47.63 2.55
C ALA A 698 12.20 46.50 3.12
N LEU A 699 11.49 46.75 4.23
CA LEU A 699 10.54 45.79 4.82
C LEU A 699 9.25 46.46 5.30
N GLN A 700 8.28 46.64 4.40
CA GLN A 700 6.84 46.33 4.60
C GLN A 700 6.07 46.44 3.26
N PRO A 701 4.87 45.83 3.13
CA PRO A 701 4.40 45.34 1.83
C PRO A 701 3.36 46.21 1.13
N GLU A 702 3.54 46.44 -0.17
CA GLU A 702 2.44 46.79 -1.08
C GLU A 702 2.70 46.33 -2.52
N LYS A 703 1.63 46.05 -3.28
CA LYS A 703 1.59 45.97 -4.75
C LYS A 703 2.45 44.90 -5.45
N GLN A 704 2.35 43.63 -5.05
CA GLN A 704 2.58 42.51 -5.98
C GLN A 704 1.29 42.14 -6.73
N ASN A 705 0.93 42.91 -7.76
CA ASN A 705 -0.17 42.53 -8.66
C ASN A 705 0.01 43.08 -10.10
N ALA A 706 1.20 42.92 -10.69
CA ALA A 706 1.45 43.17 -12.13
C ALA A 706 2.83 42.70 -12.65
N PHE A 707 3.31 41.46 -12.40
CA PHE A 707 4.50 40.94 -13.13
C PHE A 707 4.60 39.41 -13.33
N HIS A 708 3.48 38.68 -13.39
CA HIS A 708 3.48 37.25 -13.78
C HIS A 708 2.35 36.95 -14.79
N ARG A 709 2.47 37.47 -16.02
CA ARG A 709 1.56 37.13 -17.13
C ARG A 709 2.19 37.05 -18.53
N HIS A 710 3.53 37.04 -18.62
CA HIS A 710 4.26 36.78 -19.86
C HIS A 710 5.46 35.88 -19.58
N LEU A 711 5.28 34.56 -19.78
CA LEU A 711 6.30 33.54 -20.10
C LEU A 711 5.70 32.13 -19.89
N TYR A 712 4.80 31.68 -20.78
CA TYR A 712 4.47 30.25 -21.01
C TYR A 712 3.52 30.08 -22.22
N GLN A 713 3.93 30.54 -23.42
CA GLN A 713 3.15 30.27 -24.64
C GLN A 713 4.01 30.25 -25.91
N SER A 714 4.90 29.27 -26.04
CA SER A 714 5.66 29.00 -27.27
C SER A 714 6.15 27.56 -27.32
N ASN A 715 5.29 26.63 -27.76
CA ASN A 715 5.65 25.35 -28.41
C ASN A 715 4.38 24.55 -28.77
N HIS A 716 3.75 24.91 -29.88
CA HIS A 716 2.89 23.99 -30.64
C HIS A 716 3.30 24.08 -32.11
N LEU A 717 3.52 22.92 -32.72
CA LEU A 717 3.89 22.79 -34.13
C LEU A 717 2.62 22.70 -34.98
N GLU A 718 2.61 23.41 -36.10
CA GLU A 718 1.61 23.21 -37.16
C GLU A 718 1.89 21.91 -37.93
N PRO A 719 0.88 21.09 -38.26
CA PRO A 719 0.94 20.17 -39.38
C PRO A 719 0.65 20.93 -40.69
N LEU A 720 1.47 20.70 -41.71
CA LEU A 720 1.30 21.31 -43.04
C LEU A 720 0.08 20.74 -43.77
N ASP A 721 -0.78 21.64 -44.25
CA ASP A 721 -1.81 21.31 -45.23
C ASP A 721 -1.21 21.18 -46.63
N ARG A 722 -1.57 20.12 -47.37
CA ARG A 722 -1.28 19.98 -48.81
C ARG A 722 -2.38 19.18 -49.51
N ASN A 723 -3.09 19.85 -50.42
CA ASN A 723 -3.95 19.20 -51.40
C ASN A 723 -3.11 18.55 -52.52
N SER A 724 -3.24 17.23 -52.69
CA SER A 724 -3.03 16.50 -53.94
C SER A 724 -3.63 15.09 -53.83
#